data_AF-A0A2A6R6R0-F1
#
_entry.id   AF-A0A2A6R6R0-F1
#
_cell.length_a   1.000
_cell.length_b   1.000
_cell.length_c   1.000
_cell.angle_alpha   90.00
_cell.angle_beta   90.00
_cell.angle_gamma   90.00
#
_symmetry.space_group_name_H-M   'P 1'
#
loop_
_entity.id
_entity.type
_entity.pdbx_description
1 polymer ?
#
loop_
_entity_poly.entity_id
_entity_poly.type
_entity_poly.pdbx_seq_one_letter_code
_entity_poly.pdbx_strand_id
1 'polypeptide(L)'
;MTKSFSFGLLTASMLALSAGAAFADYELNILHINDFHSRIESINKFDSTCSAEEEGKKECFGGAARLKTAIDQRRQALSGKNVLLLNAGDNFQGSLFYTTYKGAAEAEFLNLMKFDAMTVGNHEFDDSEDGLATFLDKVQFPVVTANVKASAASKLGDRIKPSLVLDVGGQKIGIVGAVTNDTPELSSPGPNVTIADDVQSITTAVQELKGQGVNKIIALTHVGYPRDLAVIAKIPDVDVVVGGHSHSLLSNTDPKAEGPYPTMVDNPGGYKVPVVQAASYSKYLGDIVVNFDDSGVVKDAKGDPILIDSSFTPDPAVVTRVAELAKPIEELRKKVIGASEAPIEGDRKVCRVKECSMGNLVADAMLDRTKNQGVTIAVQNGGGLRASIDGGDVTQGEVITVLPFQNTLATFEATGADVVKALENGVSQIDQGAGRFPQVAGLKFSFDQSKPVGSRVSDVQVKDGDSFAPIDQAKTYKLATNNFMRAGGDGYSIFKEGKNAYDYGPDLADVTAEYLAAHSPYKPYTDGRVTEIGATVAQAPAPTIQPAPAPAAPATPAPTAEPAPAPAAPAAPAPATEPAPAAPAAPAPAPEPTPAPAASAAAATTPSTHVIAAGDTFWDLAETFYGDGTLWRRLSEANGKPDPRHLTVGKEIQVPAK
;
A
#
# COMPACT_ATOMS: atom_id res chain seq x y z
N MET A 1 57.39 -49.65 73.38
CA MET A 1 57.01 -48.30 73.87
C MET A 1 58.01 -47.36 73.23
N THR A 2 57.72 -46.40 72.36
CA THR A 2 56.51 -45.61 72.04
C THR A 2 56.75 -45.07 70.62
N LYS A 3 55.71 -45.08 69.78
CA LYS A 3 55.76 -44.63 68.36
C LYS A 3 55.71 -43.10 68.26
N SER A 4 56.52 -42.54 67.37
CA SER A 4 56.35 -41.23 66.75
C SER A 4 55.01 -41.12 66.02
N PHE A 5 54.41 -39.93 65.94
CA PHE A 5 53.87 -39.41 64.67
C PHE A 5 53.67 -37.89 64.72
N SER A 6 54.11 -37.28 63.62
CA SER A 6 54.15 -35.86 63.30
C SER A 6 52.75 -35.23 63.21
N PHE A 7 52.57 -34.03 63.75
CA PHE A 7 51.35 -33.22 63.59
C PHE A 7 51.44 -32.47 62.26
N GLY A 8 50.82 -33.03 61.22
CA GLY A 8 50.71 -32.42 59.90
C GLY A 8 49.49 -31.49 59.80
N LEU A 9 49.69 -30.35 59.13
CA LEU A 9 48.70 -29.36 58.72
C LEU A 9 47.40 -29.99 58.21
N LEU A 10 46.25 -29.54 58.71
CA LEU A 10 44.94 -29.81 58.10
C LEU A 10 43.90 -28.74 58.50
N THR A 11 44.18 -27.48 58.19
CA THR A 11 43.18 -26.40 58.21
C THR A 11 43.47 -25.38 57.13
N ALA A 12 43.29 -25.76 55.86
CA ALA A 12 43.16 -24.83 54.74
C ALA A 12 42.74 -25.61 53.49
N SER A 13 41.45 -25.92 53.30
CA SER A 13 40.82 -26.23 52.00
C SER A 13 39.32 -26.55 52.15
N MET A 14 38.50 -25.55 52.52
CA MET A 14 37.05 -25.54 52.25
C MET A 14 36.59 -24.11 51.98
N LEU A 15 37.35 -23.40 51.14
CA LEU A 15 37.05 -22.03 50.69
C LEU A 15 37.31 -21.89 49.19
N ALA A 16 37.03 -22.96 48.44
CA ALA A 16 37.08 -22.96 46.98
C ALA A 16 35.76 -23.53 46.45
N LEU A 17 35.14 -22.78 45.52
CA LEU A 17 33.91 -23.06 44.78
C LEU A 17 32.57 -22.64 45.42
N SER A 18 32.52 -21.39 45.89
CA SER A 18 31.35 -20.55 45.63
C SER A 18 31.77 -19.39 44.71
N ALA A 19 32.43 -19.72 43.60
CA ALA A 19 32.37 -18.81 42.47
C ALA A 19 30.91 -18.88 42.01
N GLY A 20 30.10 -17.88 42.37
CA GLY A 20 28.80 -17.72 41.74
C GLY A 20 29.06 -17.80 40.25
N ALA A 21 28.42 -18.76 39.58
CA ALA A 21 28.49 -18.82 38.13
C ALA A 21 27.98 -17.47 37.64
N ALA A 22 28.89 -16.60 37.19
CA ALA A 22 28.53 -15.45 36.40
C ALA A 22 28.02 -16.04 35.09
N PHE A 23 26.72 -16.30 35.03
CA PHE A 23 26.07 -16.60 33.77
C PHE A 23 26.16 -15.32 32.93
N ALA A 24 26.59 -15.48 31.69
CA ALA A 24 26.71 -14.36 30.78
C ALA A 24 25.30 -13.85 30.44
N ASP A 25 25.15 -12.53 30.24
CA ASP A 25 23.92 -11.93 29.76
C ASP A 25 23.37 -12.72 28.55
N TYR A 26 22.06 -12.95 28.52
CA TYR A 26 21.42 -13.67 27.43
C TYR A 26 21.06 -12.69 26.31
N GLU A 27 21.82 -12.74 25.21
CA GLU A 27 21.56 -11.98 24.00
C GLU A 27 20.52 -12.70 23.13
N LEU A 28 19.42 -12.03 22.80
CA LEU A 28 18.39 -12.49 21.86
C LEU A 28 18.29 -11.53 20.69
N ASN A 29 18.43 -12.05 19.46
CA ASN A 29 18.23 -11.27 18.24
C ASN A 29 16.82 -11.56 17.72
N ILE A 30 16.03 -10.53 17.47
CA ILE A 30 14.68 -10.63 16.95
C ILE A 30 14.65 -9.93 15.60
N LEU A 31 14.43 -10.72 14.56
CA LEU A 31 14.04 -10.24 13.25
C LEU A 31 12.52 -10.21 13.19
N HIS A 32 11.93 -9.18 12.58
CA HIS A 32 10.47 -9.13 12.46
C HIS A 32 9.97 -8.37 11.26
N ILE A 33 8.76 -8.71 10.85
CA ILE A 33 7.94 -7.93 9.91
C ILE A 33 6.53 -7.78 10.48
N ASN A 34 5.80 -6.83 9.93
CA ASN A 34 4.39 -6.60 10.19
C ASN A 34 3.75 -6.01 8.92
N ASP A 35 2.43 -6.15 8.78
CA ASP A 35 1.64 -5.47 7.74
C ASP A 35 2.16 -5.75 6.31
N PHE A 36 2.40 -7.03 6.00
CA PHE A 36 2.89 -7.46 4.69
C PHE A 36 1.90 -7.17 3.56
N HIS A 37 0.59 -7.22 3.85
CA HIS A 37 -0.51 -6.87 2.93
C HIS A 37 -0.32 -7.36 1.50
N SER A 38 -0.03 -8.66 1.36
CA SER A 38 0.09 -9.31 0.06
C SER A 38 1.06 -8.61 -0.91
N ARG A 39 2.05 -7.84 -0.41
CA ARG A 39 3.11 -7.21 -1.21
C ARG A 39 4.18 -8.24 -1.58
N ILE A 40 3.73 -9.29 -2.27
CA ILE A 40 4.55 -10.39 -2.79
C ILE A 40 5.52 -9.86 -3.85
N GLU A 41 5.03 -8.99 -4.72
CA GLU A 41 5.84 -8.21 -5.64
C GLU A 41 6.53 -7.04 -4.92
N SER A 42 7.63 -6.56 -5.48
CA SER A 42 8.29 -5.34 -4.99
C SER A 42 7.37 -4.14 -5.15
N ILE A 43 7.56 -3.14 -4.29
CA ILE A 43 6.82 -1.87 -4.33
C ILE A 43 7.74 -0.72 -4.77
N ASN A 44 7.17 0.33 -5.35
CA ASN A 44 7.90 1.56 -5.62
C ASN A 44 7.86 2.51 -4.40
N LYS A 45 8.38 3.73 -4.55
CA LYS A 45 8.41 4.74 -3.47
C LYS A 45 7.03 5.23 -2.99
N PHE A 46 5.97 4.91 -3.74
CA PHE A 46 4.57 5.22 -3.41
C PHE A 46 3.84 4.00 -2.85
N ASP A 47 4.58 2.92 -2.59
CA ASP A 47 4.09 1.68 -2.00
C ASP A 47 3.13 0.86 -2.90
N SER A 48 3.03 1.23 -4.19
CA SER A 48 2.34 0.46 -5.23
C SER A 48 3.26 -0.59 -5.85
N THR A 49 2.71 -1.65 -6.46
CA THR A 49 3.48 -2.65 -7.22
C THR A 49 4.44 -1.98 -8.20
N CYS A 50 5.72 -2.36 -8.12
CA CYS A 50 6.76 -1.78 -8.91
C CYS A 50 6.71 -2.27 -10.37
N SER A 51 6.87 -1.35 -11.31
CA SER A 51 6.98 -1.70 -12.73
C SER A 51 8.36 -2.26 -13.09
N ALA A 52 8.43 -2.99 -14.21
CA ALA A 52 9.71 -3.46 -14.75
C ALA A 52 10.69 -2.31 -15.08
N GLU A 53 10.18 -1.14 -15.43
CA GLU A 53 11.00 0.05 -15.67
C GLU A 53 11.62 0.59 -14.38
N GLU A 54 10.83 0.72 -13.31
CA GLU A 54 11.32 1.14 -11.97
C GLU A 54 12.30 0.12 -11.39
N GLU A 55 12.07 -1.17 -11.63
CA GLU A 55 12.98 -2.25 -11.23
C GLU A 55 14.33 -2.13 -11.96
N GLY A 56 14.31 -1.83 -13.26
CA GLY A 56 15.52 -1.54 -14.04
C GLY A 56 16.26 -0.27 -13.57
N LYS A 57 15.53 0.71 -13.02
CA LYS A 57 16.08 1.94 -12.43
C LYS A 57 16.50 1.79 -10.96
N LYS A 58 16.30 0.61 -10.36
CA LYS A 58 16.59 0.34 -8.94
C LYS A 58 15.78 1.21 -7.98
N GLU A 59 14.55 1.53 -8.34
CA GLU A 59 13.63 2.38 -7.56
C GLU A 59 12.62 1.57 -6.74
N CYS A 60 12.79 0.24 -6.67
CA CYS A 60 11.89 -0.68 -5.98
C CYS A 60 12.43 -1.15 -4.62
N PHE A 61 11.49 -1.49 -3.74
CA PHE A 61 11.70 -1.90 -2.36
C PHE A 61 10.88 -3.16 -2.03
N GLY A 62 11.28 -3.89 -0.99
CA GLY A 62 10.54 -5.04 -0.47
C GLY A 62 10.27 -6.13 -1.51
N GLY A 63 9.11 -6.77 -1.36
CA GLY A 63 8.72 -7.96 -2.11
C GLY A 63 9.24 -9.24 -1.47
N ALA A 64 8.49 -10.33 -1.60
CA ALA A 64 8.81 -11.63 -0.98
C ALA A 64 10.22 -12.12 -1.36
N ALA A 65 10.65 -11.89 -2.61
CA ALA A 65 11.95 -12.33 -3.11
C ALA A 65 13.13 -11.62 -2.44
N ARG A 66 13.07 -10.29 -2.25
CA ARG A 66 14.13 -9.55 -1.56
C ARG A 66 14.08 -9.77 -0.05
N LEU A 67 12.87 -9.80 0.52
CA LEU A 67 12.69 -10.05 1.94
C LEU A 67 13.28 -11.40 2.35
N LYS A 68 13.04 -12.46 1.56
CA LYS A 68 13.66 -13.77 1.79
C LYS A 68 15.19 -13.68 1.76
N THR A 69 15.77 -13.02 0.75
CA THR A 69 17.23 -12.81 0.69
C THR A 69 17.75 -12.07 1.91
N ALA A 70 17.08 -11.00 2.34
CA ALA A 70 17.48 -10.19 3.50
C ALA A 70 17.46 -11.03 4.80
N ILE A 71 16.40 -11.82 5.01
CA ILE A 71 16.27 -12.74 6.14
C ILE A 71 17.38 -13.78 6.13
N ASP A 72 17.64 -14.42 4.98
CA ASP A 72 18.66 -15.47 4.85
C ASP A 72 20.07 -14.91 5.12
N GLN A 73 20.40 -13.76 4.55
CA GLN A 73 21.68 -13.07 4.80
C GLN A 73 21.83 -12.67 6.27
N ARG A 74 20.76 -12.17 6.89
CA ARG A 74 20.83 -11.74 8.29
C ARG A 74 20.96 -12.91 9.25
N ARG A 75 20.23 -14.01 9.02
CA ARG A 75 20.40 -15.27 9.75
C ARG A 75 21.80 -15.83 9.60
N GLN A 76 22.39 -15.77 8.42
CA GLN A 76 23.78 -16.18 8.20
C GLN A 76 24.76 -15.31 9.00
N ALA A 77 24.56 -13.98 9.02
CA ALA A 77 25.38 -13.06 9.79
C ALA A 77 25.26 -13.27 11.32
N LEU A 78 24.13 -13.81 11.77
CA LEU A 78 23.84 -14.14 13.17
C LEU A 78 24.11 -15.63 13.51
N SER A 79 24.83 -16.35 12.65
CA SER A 79 25.13 -17.77 12.88
C SER A 79 25.84 -17.98 14.22
N GLY A 80 25.34 -18.92 15.03
CA GLY A 80 25.83 -19.18 16.39
C GLY A 80 25.27 -18.25 17.46
N LYS A 81 24.36 -17.33 17.12
CA LYS A 81 23.59 -16.51 18.07
C LYS A 81 22.17 -17.05 18.25
N ASN A 82 21.49 -16.52 19.27
CA ASN A 82 20.07 -16.78 19.51
C ASN A 82 19.25 -15.85 18.61
N VAL A 83 18.44 -16.41 17.71
CA VAL A 83 17.68 -15.65 16.72
C VAL A 83 16.23 -16.14 16.70
N LEU A 84 15.29 -15.20 16.67
CA LEU A 84 13.88 -15.43 16.35
C LEU A 84 13.50 -14.57 15.15
N LEU A 85 12.61 -15.08 14.28
CA LEU A 85 11.96 -14.35 13.22
C LEU A 85 10.44 -14.34 13.48
N LEU A 86 9.88 -13.15 13.71
CA LEU A 86 8.48 -12.99 14.12
C LEU A 86 7.66 -12.21 13.07
N ASN A 87 6.37 -12.53 12.95
CA ASN A 87 5.44 -11.83 12.08
C ASN A 87 4.27 -11.27 12.89
N ALA A 88 4.12 -9.94 12.90
CA ALA A 88 3.12 -9.26 13.72
C ALA A 88 1.75 -9.09 13.04
N GLY A 89 1.38 -9.92 12.06
CA GLY A 89 0.04 -9.95 11.45
C GLY A 89 -0.12 -9.06 10.20
N ASP A 90 -1.34 -9.09 9.64
CA ASP A 90 -1.76 -8.43 8.39
C ASP A 90 -0.91 -8.82 7.18
N ASN A 91 -0.90 -10.12 6.89
CA ASN A 91 -0.37 -10.65 5.63
C ASN A 91 -1.40 -10.59 4.51
N PHE A 92 -2.69 -10.56 4.86
CA PHE A 92 -3.81 -10.51 3.94
C PHE A 92 -4.09 -9.10 3.42
N GLN A 93 -4.93 -9.06 2.36
CA GLN A 93 -5.39 -7.86 1.68
C GLN A 93 -4.27 -7.03 1.03
N GLY A 94 -4.60 -6.11 0.14
CA GLY A 94 -3.67 -5.08 -0.37
C GLY A 94 -3.11 -5.33 -1.77
N SER A 95 -3.29 -6.53 -2.35
CA SER A 95 -2.93 -6.80 -3.73
C SER A 95 -3.83 -7.83 -4.38
N LEU A 96 -3.79 -7.89 -5.72
CA LEU A 96 -4.52 -8.90 -6.48
C LEU A 96 -4.07 -10.33 -6.19
N PHE A 97 -2.88 -10.54 -5.61
CA PHE A 97 -2.48 -11.88 -5.17
C PHE A 97 -3.43 -12.38 -4.09
N TYR A 98 -3.76 -11.57 -3.08
CA TYR A 98 -4.74 -11.95 -2.07
C TYR A 98 -6.12 -12.15 -2.68
N THR A 99 -6.58 -11.24 -3.54
CA THR A 99 -7.89 -11.36 -4.23
C THR A 99 -7.99 -12.67 -5.02
N THR A 100 -6.88 -13.14 -5.59
CA THR A 100 -6.82 -14.36 -6.42
C THR A 100 -6.63 -15.63 -5.61
N TYR A 101 -5.71 -15.61 -4.65
CA TYR A 101 -5.20 -16.80 -3.98
C TYR A 101 -5.66 -16.93 -2.53
N LYS A 102 -6.32 -15.90 -1.98
CA LYS A 102 -7.05 -15.96 -0.72
C LYS A 102 -6.19 -16.49 0.44
N GLY A 103 -4.98 -15.95 0.57
CA GLY A 103 -4.00 -16.35 1.59
C GLY A 103 -3.06 -17.48 1.17
N ALA A 104 -3.35 -18.23 0.11
CA ALA A 104 -2.53 -19.38 -0.28
C ALA A 104 -1.14 -18.99 -0.80
N ALA A 105 -1.05 -17.87 -1.55
CA ALA A 105 0.23 -17.36 -2.04
C ALA A 105 1.06 -16.78 -0.89
N GLU A 106 0.42 -16.06 0.03
CA GLU A 106 1.03 -15.52 1.24
C GLU A 106 1.61 -16.66 2.09
N ALA A 107 0.83 -17.71 2.38
CA ALA A 107 1.31 -18.88 3.12
C ALA A 107 2.52 -19.54 2.45
N GLU A 108 2.51 -19.66 1.11
CA GLU A 108 3.61 -20.25 0.34
C GLU A 108 4.92 -19.48 0.58
N PHE A 109 4.91 -18.16 0.43
CA PHE A 109 6.12 -17.35 0.59
C PHE A 109 6.55 -17.19 2.06
N LEU A 110 5.62 -17.05 3.00
CA LEU A 110 5.93 -16.98 4.43
C LEU A 110 6.56 -18.29 4.93
N ASN A 111 6.11 -19.45 4.43
CA ASN A 111 6.73 -20.73 4.75
C ASN A 111 8.20 -20.81 4.29
N LEU A 112 8.53 -20.23 3.14
CA LEU A 112 9.92 -20.17 2.65
C LEU A 112 10.83 -19.34 3.56
N MET A 113 10.27 -18.34 4.26
CA MET A 113 10.98 -17.48 5.21
C MET A 113 11.16 -18.14 6.58
N LYS A 114 10.42 -19.20 6.90
CA LYS A 114 10.53 -19.99 8.15
C LYS A 114 10.38 -19.12 9.41
N PHE A 115 9.25 -18.43 9.55
CA PHE A 115 8.93 -17.70 10.79
C PHE A 115 8.89 -18.63 12.00
N ASP A 116 9.28 -18.13 13.17
CA ASP A 116 9.24 -18.87 14.43
C ASP A 116 7.88 -18.72 15.13
N ALA A 117 7.20 -17.58 14.92
CA ALA A 117 5.81 -17.37 15.32
C ALA A 117 5.17 -16.22 14.52
N MET A 118 3.84 -16.26 14.42
CA MET A 118 3.00 -15.19 13.89
C MET A 118 1.86 -14.88 14.85
N THR A 119 1.42 -13.62 14.96
CA THR A 119 0.06 -13.28 15.45
C THR A 119 -0.83 -12.96 14.27
N VAL A 120 -2.15 -13.13 14.41
CA VAL A 120 -3.09 -12.60 13.42
C VAL A 120 -3.25 -11.10 13.61
N GLY A 121 -3.43 -10.39 12.50
CA GLY A 121 -3.95 -9.05 12.41
C GLY A 121 -5.43 -9.04 12.07
N ASN A 122 -6.00 -7.85 11.86
CA ASN A 122 -7.42 -7.72 11.54
C ASN A 122 -7.73 -8.25 10.13
N HIS A 123 -6.84 -8.06 9.15
CA HIS A 123 -7.11 -8.49 7.77
C HIS A 123 -7.08 -9.99 7.58
N GLU A 124 -6.49 -10.75 8.51
CA GLU A 124 -6.61 -12.21 8.53
C GLU A 124 -8.08 -12.68 8.60
N PHE A 125 -9.01 -11.82 9.05
CA PHE A 125 -10.44 -12.09 9.14
C PHE A 125 -11.27 -11.52 7.98
N ASP A 126 -10.67 -10.96 6.92
CA ASP A 126 -11.41 -10.30 5.83
C ASP A 126 -12.34 -11.28 5.10
N ASP A 127 -11.86 -12.49 4.82
CA ASP A 127 -12.65 -13.60 4.29
C ASP A 127 -13.22 -14.49 5.42
N SER A 128 -13.46 -13.90 6.60
CA SER A 128 -13.94 -14.55 7.83
C SER A 128 -13.04 -15.65 8.40
N GLU A 129 -13.54 -16.35 9.43
CA GLU A 129 -12.86 -17.54 9.97
C GLU A 129 -12.60 -18.63 8.92
N ASP A 130 -13.35 -18.65 7.82
CA ASP A 130 -13.18 -19.61 6.73
C ASP A 130 -11.88 -19.38 5.95
N GLY A 131 -11.61 -18.13 5.58
CA GLY A 131 -10.37 -17.74 4.93
C GLY A 131 -9.17 -17.98 5.85
N LEU A 132 -9.28 -17.56 7.11
CA LEU A 132 -8.23 -17.76 8.10
C LEU A 132 -7.94 -19.25 8.35
N ALA A 133 -8.96 -20.09 8.52
CA ALA A 133 -8.77 -21.53 8.72
C ALA A 133 -8.01 -22.17 7.54
N THR A 134 -8.32 -21.76 6.31
CA THR A 134 -7.65 -22.27 5.09
C THR A 134 -6.18 -21.88 5.03
N PHE A 135 -5.84 -20.67 5.49
CA PHE A 135 -4.46 -20.22 5.62
C PHE A 135 -3.72 -20.96 6.75
N LEU A 136 -4.36 -21.14 7.90
CA LEU A 136 -3.79 -21.86 9.04
C LEU A 136 -3.50 -23.34 8.70
N ASP A 137 -4.26 -23.95 7.80
CA ASP A 137 -3.97 -25.30 7.30
C ASP A 137 -2.73 -25.37 6.36
N LYS A 138 -2.22 -24.22 5.89
CA LYS A 138 -1.09 -24.13 4.94
C LYS A 138 0.21 -23.66 5.58
N VAL A 139 0.17 -22.82 6.61
CA VAL A 139 1.37 -22.31 7.26
C VAL A 139 2.09 -23.41 8.04
N GLN A 140 3.42 -23.33 8.08
CA GLN A 140 4.32 -24.31 8.70
C GLN A 140 4.97 -23.78 9.98
N PHE A 141 4.45 -22.67 10.50
CA PHE A 141 4.89 -22.00 11.71
C PHE A 141 3.68 -21.76 12.63
N PRO A 142 3.89 -21.68 13.95
CA PRO A 142 2.81 -21.53 14.91
C PRO A 142 2.21 -20.12 14.83
N VAL A 143 0.88 -20.06 14.97
CA VAL A 143 0.12 -18.80 15.09
C VAL A 143 -0.41 -18.66 16.52
N VAL A 144 -0.13 -17.52 17.15
CA VAL A 144 -0.53 -17.22 18.53
C VAL A 144 -1.32 -15.92 18.61
N THR A 145 -2.48 -15.92 19.27
CA THR A 145 -3.30 -14.73 19.52
C THR A 145 -4.22 -14.95 20.73
N ALA A 146 -3.86 -14.39 21.89
CA ALA A 146 -4.51 -14.63 23.18
C ALA A 146 -5.97 -14.18 23.24
N ASN A 147 -6.30 -13.09 22.55
CA ASN A 147 -7.63 -12.49 22.62
C ASN A 147 -8.58 -12.93 21.49
N VAL A 148 -8.18 -13.88 20.64
CA VAL A 148 -9.09 -14.56 19.72
C VAL A 148 -9.71 -15.76 20.44
N LYS A 149 -11.03 -15.71 20.68
CA LYS A 149 -11.79 -16.76 21.35
C LYS A 149 -12.71 -17.46 20.34
N ALA A 150 -12.23 -18.59 19.83
CA ALA A 150 -12.99 -19.49 18.97
C ALA A 150 -13.98 -20.33 19.79
N SER A 151 -15.25 -20.33 19.42
CA SER A 151 -16.25 -21.23 20.00
C SER A 151 -16.07 -22.67 19.48
N ALA A 152 -16.76 -23.64 20.08
CA ALA A 152 -16.73 -25.03 19.61
C ALA A 152 -17.28 -25.21 18.18
N ALA A 153 -18.05 -24.24 17.65
CA ALA A 153 -18.55 -24.24 16.29
C ALA A 153 -17.57 -23.60 15.28
N SER A 154 -16.52 -22.93 15.76
CA SER A 154 -15.56 -22.23 14.92
C SER A 154 -14.70 -23.21 14.13
N LYS A 155 -14.36 -22.84 12.89
CA LYS A 155 -13.45 -23.62 12.04
C LYS A 155 -11.99 -23.47 12.43
N LEU A 156 -11.65 -22.43 13.20
CA LEU A 156 -10.29 -22.20 13.67
C LEU A 156 -9.83 -23.34 14.60
N GLY A 157 -10.71 -23.80 15.49
CA GLY A 157 -10.39 -24.82 16.50
C GLY A 157 -9.16 -24.41 17.32
N ASP A 158 -8.24 -25.36 17.55
CA ASP A 158 -7.01 -25.14 18.34
C ASP A 158 -5.82 -24.64 17.50
N ARG A 159 -6.03 -24.23 16.24
CA ARG A 159 -4.96 -23.79 15.34
C ARG A 159 -4.32 -22.48 15.77
N ILE A 160 -5.06 -21.64 16.50
CA ILE A 160 -4.56 -20.41 17.12
C ILE A 160 -4.48 -20.65 18.62
N LYS A 161 -3.27 -20.57 19.17
CA LYS A 161 -3.06 -20.71 20.62
C LYS A 161 -2.94 -19.33 21.27
N PRO A 162 -3.19 -19.17 22.58
CA PRO A 162 -2.99 -17.88 23.20
C PRO A 162 -1.51 -17.49 23.29
N SER A 163 -0.64 -18.49 23.48
CA SER A 163 0.79 -18.32 23.64
C SER A 163 1.58 -19.54 23.16
N LEU A 164 2.91 -19.37 23.09
CA LEU A 164 3.89 -20.40 22.74
C LEU A 164 5.12 -20.25 23.64
N VAL A 165 5.81 -21.37 23.90
CA VAL A 165 7.14 -21.37 24.50
C VAL A 165 8.12 -21.96 23.50
N LEU A 166 9.21 -21.24 23.25
CA LEU A 166 10.33 -21.68 22.40
C LEU A 166 11.59 -21.85 23.25
N ASP A 167 12.35 -22.93 23.01
CA ASP A 167 13.68 -23.11 23.58
C ASP A 167 14.73 -22.53 22.63
N VAL A 168 15.37 -21.42 23.03
CA VAL A 168 16.36 -20.71 22.21
C VAL A 168 17.64 -20.56 23.02
N GLY A 169 18.74 -21.16 22.59
CA GLY A 169 20.02 -21.08 23.32
C GLY A 169 19.97 -21.66 24.73
N GLY A 170 19.09 -22.64 24.98
CA GLY A 170 18.89 -23.24 26.31
C GLY A 170 18.06 -22.39 27.28
N GLN A 171 17.42 -21.32 26.81
CA GLN A 171 16.47 -20.51 27.57
C GLN A 171 15.06 -20.64 26.99
N LYS A 172 14.05 -20.59 27.87
CA LYS A 172 12.64 -20.57 27.46
C LYS A 172 12.19 -19.15 27.18
N ILE A 173 11.68 -18.91 25.97
CA ILE A 173 11.10 -17.64 25.54
C ILE A 173 9.61 -17.83 25.34
N GLY A 174 8.80 -17.08 26.09
CA GLY A 174 7.36 -17.02 25.94
C GLY A 174 6.96 -16.02 24.86
N ILE A 175 6.00 -16.38 24.03
CA ILE A 175 5.40 -15.47 23.04
C ILE A 175 3.90 -15.45 23.28
N VAL A 176 3.33 -14.26 23.46
CA VAL A 176 1.90 -14.03 23.65
C VAL A 176 1.40 -13.14 22.52
N GLY A 177 0.40 -13.63 21.79
CA GLY A 177 -0.14 -12.87 20.66
C GLY A 177 -1.32 -11.99 21.04
N ALA A 178 -1.60 -10.94 20.26
CA ALA A 178 -2.88 -10.22 20.33
C ALA A 178 -3.23 -9.52 19.01
N VAL A 179 -4.52 -9.30 18.80
CA VAL A 179 -5.08 -8.54 17.67
C VAL A 179 -5.97 -7.40 18.18
N THR A 180 -6.07 -6.29 17.43
CA THR A 180 -6.84 -5.11 17.85
C THR A 180 -8.29 -5.45 18.22
N ASN A 181 -8.79 -4.81 19.28
CA ASN A 181 -10.19 -4.95 19.71
C ASN A 181 -11.19 -4.47 18.66
N ASP A 182 -10.76 -3.62 17.74
CA ASP A 182 -11.59 -3.03 16.69
C ASP A 182 -11.83 -4.00 15.51
N THR A 183 -11.19 -5.17 15.51
CA THR A 183 -11.30 -6.17 14.41
C THR A 183 -12.74 -6.47 13.96
N PRO A 184 -13.76 -6.59 14.84
CA PRO A 184 -15.14 -6.79 14.39
C PRO A 184 -15.74 -5.62 13.59
N GLU A 185 -15.18 -4.43 13.71
CA GLU A 185 -15.58 -3.22 12.98
C GLU A 185 -14.77 -3.04 11.69
N LEU A 186 -13.49 -3.45 11.74
CA LEU A 186 -12.53 -3.32 10.65
C LEU A 186 -12.61 -4.46 9.64
N SER A 187 -13.02 -5.64 10.07
CA SER A 187 -13.03 -6.88 9.29
C SER A 187 -14.24 -7.76 9.62
N SER A 188 -14.20 -9.06 9.31
CA SER A 188 -15.36 -9.97 9.41
C SER A 188 -15.09 -11.29 10.15
N PRO A 189 -14.68 -11.30 11.44
CA PRO A 189 -14.37 -12.53 12.18
C PRO A 189 -15.44 -13.63 12.14
N GLY A 190 -16.71 -13.23 11.98
CA GLY A 190 -17.85 -14.13 11.95
C GLY A 190 -18.43 -14.39 13.35
N PRO A 191 -19.59 -15.07 13.43
CA PRO A 191 -20.34 -15.21 14.68
C PRO A 191 -19.72 -16.18 15.69
N ASN A 192 -18.81 -17.04 15.26
CA ASN A 192 -18.21 -18.09 16.09
C ASN A 192 -16.88 -17.69 16.73
N VAL A 193 -16.38 -16.49 16.40
CA VAL A 193 -15.11 -15.95 16.89
C VAL A 193 -15.39 -14.65 17.63
N THR A 194 -14.97 -14.59 18.90
CA THR A 194 -15.05 -13.36 19.70
C THR A 194 -13.65 -12.78 19.87
N ILE A 195 -13.51 -11.48 19.63
CA ILE A 195 -12.29 -10.73 19.94
C ILE A 195 -12.45 -10.14 21.34
N ALA A 196 -11.78 -10.76 22.31
CA ALA A 196 -11.79 -10.34 23.72
C ALA A 196 -10.85 -9.15 23.96
N ASP A 197 -10.94 -8.53 25.14
CA ASP A 197 -10.00 -7.50 25.59
C ASP A 197 -8.54 -8.00 25.51
N ASP A 198 -7.70 -7.26 24.78
CA ASP A 198 -6.32 -7.67 24.52
C ASP A 198 -5.47 -7.61 25.79
N VAL A 199 -5.59 -6.57 26.62
CA VAL A 199 -4.84 -6.38 27.87
C VAL A 199 -5.10 -7.51 28.84
N GLN A 200 -6.38 -7.83 29.09
CA GLN A 200 -6.78 -8.91 29.98
C GLN A 200 -6.30 -10.27 29.46
N SER A 201 -6.41 -10.50 28.15
CA SER A 201 -6.01 -11.76 27.54
C SER A 201 -4.49 -11.96 27.58
N ILE A 202 -3.72 -10.91 27.24
CA ILE A 202 -2.26 -10.93 27.34
C ILE A 202 -1.84 -11.15 28.80
N THR A 203 -2.41 -10.39 29.73
CA THR A 203 -2.11 -10.52 31.17
C THR A 203 -2.32 -11.95 31.65
N THR A 204 -3.41 -12.59 31.25
CA THR A 204 -3.72 -13.98 31.62
C THR A 204 -2.67 -14.94 31.07
N ALA A 205 -2.35 -14.85 29.77
CA ALA A 205 -1.37 -15.72 29.13
C ALA A 205 0.06 -15.51 29.68
N VAL A 206 0.43 -14.27 30.02
CA VAL A 206 1.68 -13.93 30.69
C VAL A 206 1.79 -14.64 32.05
N GLN A 207 0.74 -14.59 32.87
CA GLN A 207 0.74 -15.27 34.17
C GLN A 207 0.79 -16.80 34.04
N GLU A 208 0.14 -17.38 33.02
CA GLU A 208 0.24 -18.81 32.71
C GLU A 208 1.67 -19.22 32.31
N LEU A 209 2.35 -18.43 31.49
CA LEU A 209 3.75 -18.65 31.10
C LEU A 209 4.69 -18.54 32.30
N LYS A 210 4.48 -17.57 33.17
CA LYS A 210 5.24 -17.45 34.42
C LYS A 210 5.06 -18.64 35.34
N GLY A 211 3.84 -19.16 35.45
CA GLY A 211 3.55 -20.39 36.19
C GLY A 211 4.33 -21.61 35.67
N GLN A 212 4.76 -21.58 34.41
CA GLN A 212 5.60 -22.61 33.77
C GLN A 212 7.12 -22.35 33.92
N GLY A 213 7.50 -21.30 34.65
CA GLY A 213 8.89 -20.90 34.87
C GLY A 213 9.51 -20.13 33.71
N VAL A 214 8.71 -19.55 32.82
CA VAL A 214 9.19 -18.65 31.76
C VAL A 214 9.37 -17.25 32.35
N ASN A 215 10.54 -16.64 32.10
CA ASN A 215 10.89 -15.31 32.62
C ASN A 215 11.34 -14.32 31.53
N LYS A 216 11.11 -14.65 30.26
CA LYS A 216 11.36 -13.79 29.09
C LYS A 216 10.14 -13.89 28.19
N ILE A 217 9.32 -12.85 28.14
CA ILE A 217 8.02 -12.87 27.46
C ILE A 217 7.94 -11.74 26.44
N ILE A 218 7.71 -12.13 25.19
CA ILE A 218 7.47 -11.24 24.05
C ILE A 218 5.96 -11.14 23.83
N ALA A 219 5.43 -9.92 23.85
CA ALA A 219 4.11 -9.63 23.30
C ALA A 219 4.26 -9.40 21.79
N LEU A 220 3.71 -10.30 20.98
CA LEU A 220 3.66 -10.19 19.52
C LEU A 220 2.27 -9.69 19.12
N THR A 221 2.13 -8.39 18.85
CA THR A 221 0.82 -7.73 18.82
C THR A 221 0.50 -7.12 17.46
N HIS A 222 -0.79 -7.09 17.15
CA HIS A 222 -1.35 -6.36 16.01
C HIS A 222 -2.41 -5.38 16.51
N VAL A 223 -2.01 -4.43 17.34
CA VAL A 223 -2.91 -3.51 18.06
C VAL A 223 -2.59 -2.03 17.86
N GLY A 224 -1.50 -1.73 17.14
CA GLY A 224 -1.05 -0.39 16.83
C GLY A 224 -0.04 0.15 17.83
N TYR A 225 1.00 0.80 17.31
CA TYR A 225 2.10 1.39 18.08
C TYR A 225 1.64 2.29 19.25
N PRO A 226 0.64 3.19 19.10
CA PRO A 226 0.15 3.98 20.23
C PRO A 226 -0.41 3.13 21.38
N ARG A 227 -1.11 2.04 21.07
CA ARG A 227 -1.69 1.12 22.07
C ARG A 227 -0.61 0.26 22.71
N ASP A 228 0.38 -0.17 21.93
CA ASP A 228 1.55 -0.89 22.42
C ASP A 228 2.31 -0.08 23.47
N LEU A 229 2.57 1.21 23.19
CA LEU A 229 3.22 2.13 24.13
C LEU A 229 2.36 2.45 25.36
N ALA A 230 1.07 2.74 25.13
CA ALA A 230 0.21 3.26 26.17
C ALA A 230 -0.15 2.19 27.21
N VAL A 231 -0.31 0.93 26.77
CA VAL A 231 -0.91 -0.13 27.58
C VAL A 231 -0.13 -1.45 27.54
N ILE A 232 0.19 -2.00 26.37
CA ILE A 232 0.77 -3.37 26.29
C ILE A 232 2.14 -3.45 26.96
N ALA A 233 3.03 -2.51 26.67
CA ALA A 233 4.37 -2.46 27.25
C ALA A 233 4.37 -2.24 28.78
N LYS A 234 3.21 -1.89 29.37
CA LYS A 234 3.01 -1.68 30.81
C LYS A 234 2.34 -2.86 31.49
N ILE A 235 2.01 -3.93 30.77
CA ILE A 235 1.54 -5.17 31.38
C ILE A 235 2.70 -5.77 32.18
N PRO A 236 2.51 -6.09 33.48
CA PRO A 236 3.57 -6.71 34.27
C PRO A 236 4.09 -7.98 33.61
N ASP A 237 5.41 -8.14 33.62
CA ASP A 237 6.14 -9.30 33.08
C ASP A 237 6.11 -9.47 31.55
N VAL A 238 5.60 -8.48 30.81
CA VAL A 238 5.96 -8.33 29.39
C VAL A 238 7.35 -7.69 29.33
N ASP A 239 8.25 -8.29 28.55
CA ASP A 239 9.65 -7.85 28.47
C ASP A 239 9.98 -7.18 27.13
N VAL A 240 9.30 -7.58 26.05
CA VAL A 240 9.48 -7.01 24.70
C VAL A 240 8.12 -6.92 24.02
N VAL A 241 7.89 -5.86 23.24
CA VAL A 241 6.71 -5.76 22.36
C VAL A 241 7.18 -5.67 20.90
N VAL A 242 6.68 -6.58 20.07
CA VAL A 242 6.85 -6.58 18.61
C VAL A 242 5.47 -6.36 18.00
N GLY A 243 5.23 -5.15 17.49
CA GLY A 243 3.92 -4.66 17.08
C GLY A 243 3.69 -4.62 15.56
N GLY A 244 2.46 -4.27 15.19
CA GLY A 244 1.95 -4.09 13.83
C GLY A 244 0.76 -3.14 13.81
N HIS A 245 -0.07 -3.18 12.76
CA HIS A 245 -1.36 -2.48 12.59
C HIS A 245 -1.24 -1.01 12.18
N SER A 246 -0.44 -0.21 12.88
CA SER A 246 -0.33 1.24 12.61
C SER A 246 0.69 1.60 11.52
N HIS A 247 1.28 0.61 10.86
CA HIS A 247 2.34 0.76 9.84
C HIS A 247 3.51 1.65 10.27
N SER A 248 3.77 1.75 11.59
CA SER A 248 4.69 2.75 12.11
C SER A 248 6.13 2.44 11.73
N LEU A 249 6.78 3.38 11.03
CA LEU A 249 8.21 3.35 10.85
C LEU A 249 8.88 3.91 12.11
N LEU A 250 9.56 3.04 12.84
CA LEU A 250 10.47 3.44 13.91
C LEU A 250 11.90 3.38 13.38
N SER A 251 12.69 4.41 13.64
CA SER A 251 14.10 4.41 13.24
C SER A 251 14.93 5.36 14.08
N ASN A 252 16.22 5.04 14.22
CA ASN A 252 17.20 5.94 14.84
C ASN A 252 17.85 6.88 13.82
N THR A 253 17.63 6.66 12.52
CA THR A 253 18.34 7.34 11.44
C THR A 253 17.41 8.08 10.46
N ASP A 254 16.15 7.68 10.34
CA ASP A 254 15.18 8.39 9.49
C ASP A 254 14.47 9.53 10.28
N PRO A 255 14.65 10.81 9.89
CA PRO A 255 13.98 11.94 10.56
C PRO A 255 12.46 11.96 10.37
N LYS A 256 11.90 11.14 9.48
CA LYS A 256 10.45 10.98 9.28
C LYS A 256 9.86 9.83 10.11
N ALA A 257 10.69 9.06 10.81
CA ALA A 257 10.19 8.01 11.68
C ALA A 257 9.30 8.56 12.80
N GLU A 258 8.27 7.80 13.18
CA GLU A 258 7.33 8.16 14.24
C GLU A 258 7.96 8.11 15.64
N GLY A 259 9.04 7.34 15.79
CA GLY A 259 9.78 7.21 17.04
C GLY A 259 11.11 6.48 16.87
N PRO A 260 11.94 6.44 17.93
CA PRO A 260 13.20 5.70 17.94
C PRO A 260 12.96 4.18 17.88
N TYR A 261 13.99 3.44 17.46
CA TYR A 261 13.95 1.97 17.41
C TYR A 261 15.01 1.34 18.35
N PRO A 262 14.63 0.57 19.37
CA PRO A 262 13.28 0.47 19.93
C PRO A 262 12.88 1.78 20.63
N THR A 263 11.57 1.96 20.81
CA THR A 263 11.07 2.93 21.79
C THR A 263 11.00 2.25 23.16
N MET A 264 11.73 2.79 24.14
CA MET A 264 11.82 2.21 25.48
C MET A 264 10.70 2.78 26.38
N VAL A 265 9.83 1.91 26.89
CA VAL A 265 8.69 2.28 27.75
C VAL A 265 8.92 1.83 29.19
N ASP A 266 8.60 2.68 30.17
CA ASP A 266 8.66 2.30 31.58
C ASP A 266 7.53 1.36 31.96
N ASN A 267 7.88 0.18 32.48
CA ASN A 267 6.93 -0.81 32.98
C ASN A 267 6.73 -0.63 34.50
N PRO A 268 5.48 -0.77 35.02
CA PRO A 268 5.21 -0.74 36.46
C PRO A 268 6.04 -1.72 37.31
N GLY A 269 6.58 -2.78 36.70
CA GLY A 269 7.51 -3.72 37.32
C GLY A 269 8.91 -3.17 37.61
N GLY A 270 9.22 -1.92 37.24
CA GLY A 270 10.49 -1.24 37.57
C GLY A 270 11.61 -1.44 36.55
N TYR A 271 11.29 -1.87 35.34
CA TYR A 271 12.21 -2.06 34.22
C TYR A 271 11.65 -1.39 32.95
N LYS A 272 12.45 -1.34 31.87
CA LYS A 272 12.03 -0.78 30.58
C LYS A 272 11.76 -1.87 29.56
N VAL A 273 10.71 -1.70 28.77
CA VAL A 273 10.30 -2.61 27.70
C VAL A 273 10.58 -1.98 26.34
N PRO A 274 11.42 -2.57 25.48
CA PRO A 274 11.55 -2.16 24.08
C PRO A 274 10.27 -2.48 23.30
N VAL A 275 9.75 -1.48 22.59
CA VAL A 275 8.65 -1.60 21.63
C VAL A 275 9.20 -1.35 20.22
N VAL A 276 8.90 -2.27 19.29
CA VAL A 276 9.38 -2.21 17.90
C VAL A 276 8.25 -2.45 16.89
N GLN A 277 8.38 -1.80 15.73
CA GLN A 277 7.59 -2.03 14.51
C GLN A 277 8.49 -1.72 13.29
N ALA A 278 8.21 -2.30 12.13
CA ALA A 278 9.04 -2.19 10.92
C ALA A 278 8.24 -1.68 9.71
N ALA A 279 7.50 -0.57 9.89
CA ALA A 279 6.66 0.04 8.86
C ALA A 279 5.63 -0.95 8.28
N SER A 280 5.61 -1.21 6.97
CA SER A 280 4.71 -2.16 6.31
C SER A 280 5.28 -2.65 4.97
N TYR A 281 4.53 -3.51 4.28
CA TYR A 281 4.72 -3.88 2.87
C TYR A 281 6.03 -4.60 2.56
N SER A 282 6.66 -5.22 3.56
CA SER A 282 8.03 -5.77 3.48
C SER A 282 9.11 -4.76 3.06
N LYS A 283 8.82 -3.46 3.16
CA LYS A 283 9.78 -2.40 2.81
C LYS A 283 10.98 -2.43 3.75
N TYR A 284 10.76 -2.84 4.99
CA TYR A 284 11.79 -2.99 6.00
C TYR A 284 11.75 -4.39 6.64
N LEU A 285 12.92 -4.87 7.07
CA LEU A 285 13.07 -5.99 7.99
C LEU A 285 13.50 -5.43 9.35
N GLY A 286 12.67 -5.55 10.37
CA GLY A 286 13.02 -5.19 11.74
C GLY A 286 14.18 -6.06 12.24
N ASP A 287 15.16 -5.45 12.90
CA ASP A 287 16.34 -6.13 13.46
C ASP A 287 16.71 -5.49 14.80
N ILE A 288 16.40 -6.18 15.89
CA ILE A 288 16.70 -5.74 17.26
C ILE A 288 17.48 -6.82 18.00
N VAL A 289 18.48 -6.40 18.77
CA VAL A 289 19.10 -7.23 19.79
C VAL A 289 18.64 -6.78 21.17
N VAL A 290 18.24 -7.73 22.01
CA VAL A 290 17.79 -7.53 23.39
C VAL A 290 18.69 -8.33 24.32
N ASN A 291 19.30 -7.67 25.30
CA ASN A 291 20.15 -8.29 26.29
C ASN A 291 19.39 -8.44 27.61
N PHE A 292 19.23 -9.67 28.07
CA PHE A 292 18.58 -10.00 29.32
C PHE A 292 19.60 -10.32 30.41
N ASP A 293 19.30 -9.95 31.65
CA ASP A 293 20.03 -10.44 32.82
C ASP A 293 19.61 -11.86 33.22
N ASP A 294 20.27 -12.41 34.24
CA ASP A 294 20.01 -13.74 34.77
C ASP A 294 18.59 -13.92 35.34
N SER A 295 17.94 -12.82 35.74
CA SER A 295 16.56 -12.82 36.23
C SER A 295 15.54 -12.78 35.10
N GLY A 296 15.98 -12.57 33.86
CA GLY A 296 15.11 -12.42 32.68
C GLY A 296 14.67 -10.98 32.43
N VAL A 297 15.26 -9.99 33.11
CA VAL A 297 14.93 -8.57 32.92
C VAL A 297 15.77 -7.98 31.79
N VAL A 298 15.18 -7.14 30.95
CA VAL A 298 15.89 -6.42 29.88
C VAL A 298 16.88 -5.41 30.47
N LYS A 299 18.18 -5.56 30.15
CA LYS A 299 19.24 -4.61 30.51
C LYS A 299 19.37 -3.49 29.48
N ASP A 300 19.43 -3.87 28.21
CA ASP A 300 19.50 -2.96 27.07
C ASP A 300 18.94 -3.62 25.80
N ALA A 301 18.51 -2.78 24.88
CA ALA A 301 18.05 -3.20 23.57
C ALA A 301 18.44 -2.15 22.52
N LYS A 302 18.85 -2.60 21.33
CA LYS A 302 19.30 -1.73 20.24
C LYS A 302 19.08 -2.37 18.88
N GLY A 303 18.94 -1.55 17.84
CA GLY A 303 18.76 -2.01 16.47
C GLY A 303 18.30 -0.88 15.57
N ASP A 304 17.88 -1.22 14.36
CA ASP A 304 17.16 -0.34 13.42
C ASP A 304 16.52 -1.24 12.34
N PRO A 305 15.36 -0.91 11.75
CA PRO A 305 14.85 -1.66 10.60
C PRO A 305 15.77 -1.50 9.39
N ILE A 306 15.99 -2.59 8.68
CA ILE A 306 16.81 -2.65 7.47
C ILE A 306 15.92 -2.35 6.27
N LEU A 307 16.17 -1.26 5.55
CA LEU A 307 15.49 -0.96 4.28
C LEU A 307 15.83 -2.04 3.25
N ILE A 308 14.81 -2.70 2.72
CA ILE A 308 14.94 -3.74 1.69
C ILE A 308 14.85 -3.05 0.33
N ASP A 309 15.99 -2.67 -0.25
CA ASP A 309 16.07 -2.01 -1.56
C ASP A 309 16.81 -2.87 -2.60
N SER A 310 17.25 -2.23 -3.68
CA SER A 310 18.02 -2.87 -4.76
C SER A 310 19.39 -3.45 -4.36
N SER A 311 19.88 -3.20 -3.14
CA SER A 311 21.10 -3.83 -2.61
C SER A 311 20.89 -5.32 -2.29
N PHE A 312 19.64 -5.74 -2.06
CA PHE A 312 19.29 -7.14 -1.91
C PHE A 312 18.93 -7.76 -3.26
N THR A 313 19.75 -8.70 -3.72
CA THR A 313 19.45 -9.51 -4.90
C THR A 313 18.20 -10.36 -4.65
N PRO A 314 17.12 -10.23 -5.42
CA PRO A 314 15.92 -11.05 -5.25
C PRO A 314 16.24 -12.55 -5.38
N ASP A 315 15.66 -13.38 -4.50
CA ASP A 315 15.80 -14.83 -4.59
C ASP A 315 15.23 -15.34 -5.95
N PRO A 316 16.03 -16.02 -6.79
CA PRO A 316 15.63 -16.37 -8.16
C PRO A 316 14.48 -17.38 -8.22
N ALA A 317 14.38 -18.29 -7.23
CA ALA A 317 13.29 -19.25 -7.17
C ALA A 317 11.97 -18.54 -6.80
N VAL A 318 12.04 -17.60 -5.85
CA VAL A 318 10.89 -16.77 -5.48
C VAL A 318 10.46 -15.90 -6.65
N VAL A 319 11.37 -15.21 -7.35
CA VAL A 319 11.03 -14.40 -8.54
C VAL A 319 10.32 -15.23 -9.60
N THR A 320 10.84 -16.42 -9.90
CA THR A 320 10.21 -17.33 -10.87
C THR A 320 8.81 -17.70 -10.44
N ARG A 321 8.62 -18.02 -9.15
CA ARG A 321 7.32 -18.41 -8.61
C ARG A 321 6.32 -17.27 -8.58
N VAL A 322 6.74 -16.06 -8.24
CA VAL A 322 5.89 -14.86 -8.30
C VAL A 322 5.42 -14.62 -9.73
N ALA A 323 6.30 -14.71 -10.72
CA ALA A 323 5.93 -14.55 -12.13
C ALA A 323 4.96 -15.62 -12.64
N GLU A 324 5.03 -16.86 -12.12
CA GLU A 324 4.05 -17.90 -12.42
C GLU A 324 2.67 -17.57 -11.84
N LEU A 325 2.63 -17.15 -10.57
CA LEU A 325 1.40 -16.77 -9.88
C LEU A 325 0.80 -15.46 -10.40
N ALA A 326 1.59 -14.59 -11.03
CA ALA A 326 1.06 -13.38 -11.68
C ALA A 326 0.26 -13.69 -12.96
N LYS A 327 0.49 -14.82 -13.64
CA LYS A 327 -0.18 -15.11 -14.93
C LYS A 327 -1.71 -15.19 -14.81
N PRO A 328 -2.32 -15.92 -13.85
CA PRO A 328 -3.77 -15.91 -13.69
C PRO A 328 -4.32 -14.55 -13.27
N ILE A 329 -3.51 -13.72 -12.59
CA ILE A 329 -3.89 -12.36 -12.19
C ILE A 329 -4.05 -11.46 -13.43
N GLU A 330 -3.19 -11.61 -14.44
CA GLU A 330 -3.36 -10.91 -15.72
C GLU A 330 -4.65 -11.33 -16.45
N GLU A 331 -5.11 -12.57 -16.28
CA GLU A 331 -6.43 -12.99 -16.78
C GLU A 331 -7.57 -12.39 -15.94
N LEU A 332 -7.40 -12.26 -14.62
CA LEU A 332 -8.38 -11.59 -13.77
C LEU A 332 -8.55 -10.11 -14.12
N ARG A 333 -7.48 -9.43 -14.55
CA ARG A 333 -7.62 -8.07 -15.10
C ARG A 333 -8.53 -8.01 -16.31
N LYS A 334 -8.64 -9.09 -17.09
CA LYS A 334 -9.56 -9.18 -18.24
C LYS A 334 -10.98 -9.59 -17.84
N LYS A 335 -11.21 -9.98 -16.58
CA LYS A 335 -12.53 -10.38 -16.09
C LYS A 335 -13.48 -9.18 -16.16
N VAL A 336 -14.61 -9.37 -16.84
CA VAL A 336 -15.74 -8.44 -16.80
C VAL A 336 -16.38 -8.50 -15.42
N ILE A 337 -16.46 -7.36 -14.75
CA ILE A 337 -17.02 -7.20 -13.40
C ILE A 337 -18.42 -6.58 -13.42
N GLY A 338 -18.80 -5.95 -14.53
CA GLY A 338 -20.08 -5.31 -14.72
C GLY A 338 -20.17 -4.70 -16.11
N ALA A 339 -21.15 -3.85 -16.33
CA ALA A 339 -21.28 -3.05 -17.53
C ALA A 339 -21.62 -1.61 -17.18
N SER A 340 -21.35 -0.67 -18.10
CA SER A 340 -21.73 0.74 -18.00
C SER A 340 -22.61 1.14 -19.19
N GLU A 341 -23.73 1.83 -18.92
CA GLU A 341 -24.67 2.28 -19.96
C GLU A 341 -24.07 3.37 -20.87
N ALA A 342 -23.04 4.08 -20.39
CA ALA A 342 -22.34 5.14 -21.11
C ALA A 342 -20.87 5.22 -20.64
N PRO A 343 -20.00 6.00 -21.30
CA PRO A 343 -18.64 6.24 -20.80
C PRO A 343 -18.64 6.87 -19.40
N ILE A 344 -17.77 6.37 -18.52
CA ILE A 344 -17.48 6.95 -17.20
C ILE A 344 -16.27 7.88 -17.36
N GLU A 345 -16.53 9.19 -17.42
CA GLU A 345 -15.51 10.23 -17.61
C GLU A 345 -14.58 10.37 -16.39
N GLY A 346 -13.30 10.08 -16.62
CA GLY A 346 -12.18 10.13 -15.67
C GLY A 346 -10.99 10.99 -16.14
N ASP A 347 -11.09 11.70 -17.27
CA ASP A 347 -9.98 12.50 -17.80
C ASP A 347 -9.59 13.61 -16.82
N ARG A 348 -8.28 13.80 -16.64
CA ARG A 348 -7.71 14.82 -15.76
C ARG A 348 -8.18 16.25 -16.07
N LYS A 349 -8.48 16.57 -17.34
CA LYS A 349 -8.99 17.87 -17.80
C LYS A 349 -10.44 18.12 -17.35
N VAL A 350 -11.12 17.09 -16.87
CA VAL A 350 -12.49 17.14 -16.33
C VAL A 350 -12.44 16.98 -14.81
N CYS A 351 -12.00 15.82 -14.33
CA CYS A 351 -12.06 15.45 -12.91
C CYS A 351 -11.16 16.27 -11.98
N ARG A 352 -10.29 17.13 -12.52
CA ARG A 352 -9.44 18.02 -11.71
C ARG A 352 -9.88 19.47 -11.70
N VAL A 353 -10.98 19.80 -12.38
CA VAL A 353 -11.48 21.17 -12.50
C VAL A 353 -12.99 21.30 -12.33
N LYS A 354 -13.73 20.19 -12.37
CA LYS A 354 -15.18 20.17 -12.13
C LYS A 354 -15.64 18.79 -11.70
N GLU A 355 -16.92 18.68 -11.35
CA GLU A 355 -17.59 17.39 -11.13
C GLU A 355 -17.42 16.48 -12.36
N CYS A 356 -17.13 15.21 -12.14
CA CYS A 356 -17.07 14.20 -13.19
C CYS A 356 -17.71 12.88 -12.74
N SER A 357 -18.19 12.09 -13.71
CA SER A 357 -18.91 10.84 -13.41
C SER A 357 -18.03 9.76 -12.76
N MET A 358 -16.72 9.73 -13.05
CA MET A 358 -15.78 8.85 -12.34
C MET A 358 -15.61 9.27 -10.88
N GLY A 359 -15.58 10.58 -10.63
CA GLY A 359 -15.51 11.15 -9.29
C GLY A 359 -16.72 10.75 -8.44
N ASN A 360 -17.92 10.86 -9.01
CA ASN A 360 -19.15 10.42 -8.36
C ASN A 360 -19.14 8.92 -8.10
N LEU A 361 -18.78 8.10 -9.10
CA LEU A 361 -18.69 6.65 -8.94
C LEU A 361 -17.80 6.24 -7.76
N VAL A 362 -16.57 6.75 -7.72
CA VAL A 362 -15.61 6.36 -6.67
C VAL A 362 -16.04 6.91 -5.30
N ALA A 363 -16.48 8.16 -5.22
CA ALA A 363 -16.92 8.73 -3.95
C ALA A 363 -18.19 8.05 -3.40
N ASP A 364 -19.13 7.66 -4.27
CA ASP A 364 -20.31 6.90 -3.89
C ASP A 364 -19.95 5.49 -3.43
N ALA A 365 -19.03 4.81 -4.13
CA ALA A 365 -18.55 3.48 -3.75
C ALA A 365 -17.91 3.50 -2.34
N MET A 366 -17.12 4.54 -2.04
CA MET A 366 -16.53 4.74 -0.70
C MET A 366 -17.61 4.90 0.38
N LEU A 367 -18.64 5.70 0.13
CA LEU A 367 -19.75 5.87 1.06
C LEU A 367 -20.57 4.60 1.23
N ASP A 368 -20.92 3.91 0.14
CA ASP A 368 -21.72 2.70 0.21
C ASP A 368 -21.03 1.61 1.03
N ARG A 369 -19.71 1.47 0.84
CA ARG A 369 -18.89 0.50 1.57
C ARG A 369 -18.79 0.79 3.07
N THR A 370 -18.87 2.06 3.48
CA THR A 370 -18.64 2.51 4.87
C THR A 370 -19.90 2.98 5.59
N LYS A 371 -21.07 2.97 4.92
CA LYS A 371 -22.34 3.45 5.49
C LYS A 371 -22.71 2.81 6.84
N ASN A 372 -22.41 1.52 7.00
CA ASN A 372 -22.71 0.77 8.22
C ASN A 372 -21.84 1.18 9.43
N GLN A 373 -20.73 1.91 9.19
CA GLN A 373 -19.86 2.47 10.23
C GLN A 373 -20.31 3.90 10.66
N GLY A 374 -21.39 4.41 10.04
CA GLY A 374 -21.90 5.76 10.26
C GLY A 374 -21.13 6.84 9.49
N VAL A 375 -20.33 6.46 8.48
CA VAL A 375 -19.68 7.41 7.57
C VAL A 375 -20.73 8.08 6.68
N THR A 376 -20.65 9.41 6.54
CA THR A 376 -21.67 10.21 5.86
C THR A 376 -21.13 11.10 4.75
N ILE A 377 -19.82 11.32 4.70
CA ILE A 377 -19.14 12.13 3.70
C ILE A 377 -18.00 11.33 3.09
N ALA A 378 -17.82 11.38 1.76
CA ALA A 378 -16.61 10.90 1.10
C ALA A 378 -15.95 12.00 0.28
N VAL A 379 -14.62 12.01 0.25
CA VAL A 379 -13.80 12.91 -0.56
C VAL A 379 -12.75 12.10 -1.32
N GLN A 380 -12.69 12.30 -2.63
CA GLN A 380 -11.72 11.67 -3.53
C GLN A 380 -11.02 12.75 -4.37
N ASN A 381 -9.69 12.81 -4.32
CA ASN A 381 -8.91 13.74 -5.14
C ASN A 381 -8.94 13.29 -6.61
N GLY A 382 -9.15 14.22 -7.54
CA GLY A 382 -9.14 13.96 -8.99
C GLY A 382 -7.77 13.50 -9.52
N GLY A 383 -6.70 13.65 -8.75
CA GLY A 383 -5.36 13.15 -9.01
C GLY A 383 -5.24 11.62 -8.89
N GLY A 384 -6.09 11.05 -8.02
CA GLY A 384 -6.23 9.60 -7.82
C GLY A 384 -6.96 8.89 -8.95
N LEU A 385 -7.74 9.63 -9.75
CA LEU A 385 -8.49 9.12 -10.92
C LEU A 385 -7.62 9.28 -12.17
N ARG A 386 -7.30 8.15 -12.83
CA ARG A 386 -6.23 8.12 -13.84
C ARG A 386 -6.68 7.85 -15.27
N ALA A 387 -7.87 7.32 -15.44
CA ALA A 387 -8.42 6.97 -16.74
C ALA A 387 -9.94 7.09 -16.76
N SER A 388 -10.51 7.15 -17.96
CA SER A 388 -11.93 6.96 -18.22
C SER A 388 -12.19 5.47 -18.50
N ILE A 389 -13.46 5.06 -18.37
CA ILE A 389 -13.94 3.73 -18.77
C ILE A 389 -14.98 3.92 -19.86
N ASP A 390 -14.91 3.14 -20.94
CA ASP A 390 -15.88 3.23 -22.03
C ASP A 390 -17.25 2.64 -21.64
N GLY A 391 -18.29 2.93 -22.42
CA GLY A 391 -19.58 2.26 -22.27
C GLY A 391 -19.51 0.81 -22.76
N GLY A 392 -20.28 -0.08 -22.13
CA GLY A 392 -20.25 -1.52 -22.40
C GLY A 392 -19.69 -2.31 -21.23
N ASP A 393 -19.11 -3.48 -21.50
CA ASP A 393 -18.50 -4.33 -20.48
C ASP A 393 -17.35 -3.60 -19.78
N VAL A 394 -17.33 -3.66 -18.45
CA VAL A 394 -16.28 -3.07 -17.61
C VAL A 394 -15.48 -4.19 -16.98
N THR A 395 -14.16 -4.15 -17.13
CA THR A 395 -13.23 -5.14 -16.61
C THR A 395 -12.56 -4.70 -15.31
N GLN A 396 -12.07 -5.66 -14.53
CA GLN A 396 -11.26 -5.36 -13.33
C GLN A 396 -10.01 -4.54 -13.68
N GLY A 397 -9.37 -4.84 -14.82
CA GLY A 397 -8.18 -4.15 -15.31
C GLY A 397 -8.44 -2.68 -15.62
N GLU A 398 -9.63 -2.35 -16.13
CA GLU A 398 -10.04 -0.96 -16.32
C GLU A 398 -10.18 -0.23 -14.98
N VAL A 399 -10.80 -0.83 -13.95
CA VAL A 399 -10.89 -0.22 -12.61
C VAL A 399 -9.51 0.01 -12.00
N ILE A 400 -8.60 -0.97 -12.10
CA ILE A 400 -7.21 -0.82 -11.66
C ILE A 400 -6.49 0.27 -12.44
N THR A 401 -6.77 0.41 -13.74
CA THR A 401 -6.19 1.48 -14.58
C THR A 401 -6.67 2.86 -14.11
N VAL A 402 -7.91 2.98 -13.62
CA VAL A 402 -8.42 4.21 -13.01
C VAL A 402 -7.76 4.48 -11.65
N LEU A 403 -7.58 3.46 -10.82
CA LEU A 403 -7.10 3.54 -9.43
C LEU A 403 -5.79 2.73 -9.21
N PRO A 404 -4.68 3.09 -9.87
CA PRO A 404 -3.49 2.22 -9.95
C PRO A 404 -2.60 2.28 -8.71
N PHE A 405 -2.91 3.12 -7.73
CA PHE A 405 -2.03 3.39 -6.59
C PHE A 405 -2.17 2.38 -5.46
N GLN A 406 -3.15 1.47 -5.54
CA GLN A 406 -3.47 0.53 -4.46
C GLN A 406 -3.70 1.24 -3.14
N ASN A 407 -4.34 2.42 -3.21
CA ASN A 407 -4.75 3.16 -2.03
C ASN A 407 -5.86 2.40 -1.32
N THR A 408 -5.78 2.35 0.00
CA THR A 408 -6.83 1.79 0.84
C THR A 408 -7.92 2.82 1.14
N LEU A 409 -9.12 2.32 1.40
CA LEU A 409 -10.23 3.12 1.92
C LEU A 409 -9.94 3.53 3.37
N ALA A 410 -9.79 4.82 3.63
CA ALA A 410 -9.54 5.36 4.96
C ALA A 410 -10.79 6.03 5.53
N THR A 411 -11.01 5.91 6.84
CA THR A 411 -12.09 6.57 7.57
C THR A 411 -11.57 7.37 8.76
N PHE A 412 -12.24 8.47 9.11
CA PHE A 412 -11.86 9.33 10.23
C PHE A 412 -12.95 10.32 10.61
N GLU A 413 -12.77 10.99 11.74
CA GLU A 413 -13.63 12.06 12.22
C GLU A 413 -12.98 13.43 12.02
N ALA A 414 -13.73 14.38 11.46
CA ALA A 414 -13.30 15.78 11.30
C ALA A 414 -14.44 16.76 11.61
N THR A 415 -14.10 17.98 12.03
CA THR A 415 -15.09 19.04 12.23
C THR A 415 -15.58 19.59 10.90
N GLY A 416 -16.79 20.15 10.84
CA GLY A 416 -17.29 20.80 9.62
C GLY A 416 -16.36 21.90 9.12
N ALA A 417 -15.72 22.64 10.03
CA ALA A 417 -14.69 23.62 9.68
C ALA A 417 -13.48 23.01 8.96
N ASP A 418 -13.04 21.83 9.40
CA ASP A 418 -11.91 21.13 8.76
C ASP A 418 -12.30 20.53 7.41
N VAL A 419 -13.56 20.08 7.25
CA VAL A 419 -14.11 19.70 5.94
C VAL A 419 -14.08 20.88 4.97
N VAL A 420 -14.55 22.06 5.39
CA VAL A 420 -14.51 23.27 4.53
C VAL A 420 -13.08 23.66 4.17
N LYS A 421 -12.13 23.62 5.11
CA LYS A 421 -10.70 23.87 4.82
C LYS A 421 -10.14 22.87 3.81
N ALA A 422 -10.55 21.59 3.90
CA ALA A 422 -10.12 20.57 2.95
C ALA A 422 -10.66 20.85 1.53
N LEU A 423 -11.92 21.27 1.41
CA LEU A 423 -12.50 21.69 0.13
C LEU A 423 -11.79 22.92 -0.44
N GLU A 424 -11.46 23.91 0.41
CA GLU A 424 -10.66 25.09 0.00
C GLU A 424 -9.27 24.70 -0.51
N ASN A 425 -8.59 23.75 0.15
CA ASN A 425 -7.35 23.18 -0.39
C ASN A 425 -7.61 22.53 -1.75
N GLY A 426 -8.68 21.76 -1.89
CA GLY A 426 -8.98 21.05 -3.12
C GLY A 426 -9.15 21.97 -4.33
N VAL A 427 -9.77 23.14 -4.18
CA VAL A 427 -9.95 24.11 -5.27
C VAL A 427 -8.82 25.16 -5.38
N SER A 428 -7.78 25.06 -4.55
CA SER A 428 -6.71 26.08 -4.45
C SER A 428 -5.78 26.16 -5.66
N GLN A 429 -5.62 25.06 -6.43
CA GLN A 429 -4.70 24.97 -7.57
C GLN A 429 -5.39 24.47 -8.84
N ILE A 430 -6.68 24.77 -8.95
CA ILE A 430 -7.53 24.37 -10.07
C ILE A 430 -7.00 24.89 -11.42
N ASP A 431 -6.47 26.12 -11.43
CA ASP A 431 -5.87 26.78 -12.60
C ASP A 431 -4.65 26.03 -13.16
N GLN A 432 -4.02 25.17 -12.34
CA GLN A 432 -2.85 24.37 -12.68
C GLN A 432 -3.21 22.93 -13.05
N GLY A 433 -4.51 22.56 -13.03
CA GLY A 433 -4.96 21.18 -13.20
C GLY A 433 -4.40 20.22 -12.14
N ALA A 434 -4.12 20.73 -10.93
CA ALA A 434 -3.54 19.94 -9.86
C ALA A 434 -4.45 18.77 -9.45
N GLY A 435 -3.86 17.66 -9.02
CA GLY A 435 -4.60 16.45 -8.61
C GLY A 435 -5.55 16.66 -7.43
N ARG A 436 -5.37 17.73 -6.66
CA ARG A 436 -6.07 17.94 -5.39
C ARG A 436 -7.56 18.24 -5.49
N PHE A 437 -8.13 18.49 -6.67
CA PHE A 437 -9.56 18.83 -6.81
C PHE A 437 -10.47 17.77 -6.16
N PRO A 438 -11.43 18.15 -5.31
CA PRO A 438 -12.24 17.19 -4.55
C PRO A 438 -13.48 16.78 -5.34
N GLN A 439 -13.56 15.49 -5.68
CA GLN A 439 -14.80 14.79 -5.98
C GLN A 439 -15.42 14.33 -4.66
N VAL A 440 -16.75 14.38 -4.52
CA VAL A 440 -17.41 14.21 -3.22
C VAL A 440 -18.64 13.33 -3.30
N ALA A 441 -19.02 12.74 -2.17
CA ALA A 441 -20.34 12.15 -1.96
C ALA A 441 -20.82 12.47 -0.54
N GLY A 442 -22.14 12.53 -0.34
CA GLY A 442 -22.74 12.87 0.96
C GLY A 442 -22.67 14.36 1.34
N LEU A 443 -22.03 15.18 0.51
CA LEU A 443 -22.08 16.64 0.57
C LEU A 443 -22.19 17.24 -0.83
N LYS A 444 -22.62 18.50 -0.89
CA LYS A 444 -22.56 19.37 -2.07
C LYS A 444 -21.84 20.66 -1.70
N PHE A 445 -21.12 21.24 -2.65
CA PHE A 445 -20.54 22.57 -2.46
C PHE A 445 -20.43 23.32 -3.77
N SER A 446 -20.30 24.63 -3.65
CA SER A 446 -20.03 25.52 -4.76
C SER A 446 -18.68 26.19 -4.62
N PHE A 447 -18.05 26.55 -5.73
CA PHE A 447 -16.80 27.31 -5.72
C PHE A 447 -16.75 28.40 -6.79
N ASP A 448 -15.87 29.37 -6.60
CA ASP A 448 -15.66 30.51 -7.50
C ASP A 448 -14.15 30.73 -7.68
N GLN A 449 -13.64 30.39 -8.87
CA GLN A 449 -12.21 30.49 -9.18
C GLN A 449 -11.70 31.94 -9.20
N SER A 450 -12.60 32.91 -9.41
CA SER A 450 -12.26 34.34 -9.43
C SER A 450 -11.89 34.89 -8.05
N LYS A 451 -12.26 34.18 -6.98
CA LYS A 451 -11.93 34.56 -5.61
C LYS A 451 -10.50 34.14 -5.22
N PRO A 452 -9.89 34.85 -4.26
CA PRO A 452 -8.59 34.47 -3.72
C PRO A 452 -8.58 33.03 -3.19
N VAL A 453 -7.46 32.33 -3.39
CA VAL A 453 -7.22 31.00 -2.84
C VAL A 453 -7.46 31.00 -1.31
N GLY A 454 -8.21 30.01 -0.82
CA GLY A 454 -8.63 29.93 0.58
C GLY A 454 -9.95 30.66 0.89
N SER A 455 -10.59 31.24 -0.13
CA SER A 455 -11.93 31.84 -0.03
C SER A 455 -12.76 31.56 -1.28
N ARG A 456 -12.51 30.41 -1.93
CA ARG A 456 -13.16 30.01 -3.18
C ARG A 456 -14.44 29.22 -2.94
N VAL A 457 -14.55 28.51 -1.82
CA VAL A 457 -15.66 27.60 -1.50
C VAL A 457 -16.82 28.34 -0.84
N SER A 458 -18.05 27.96 -1.19
CA SER A 458 -19.29 28.49 -0.63
C SER A 458 -20.40 27.44 -0.71
N ASP A 459 -21.52 27.69 -0.02
CA ASP A 459 -22.72 26.83 -0.06
C ASP A 459 -22.42 25.33 0.18
N VAL A 460 -21.62 25.04 1.21
CA VAL A 460 -21.32 23.66 1.60
C VAL A 460 -22.52 23.11 2.36
N GLN A 461 -23.15 22.09 1.79
CA GLN A 461 -24.31 21.41 2.36
C GLN A 461 -24.01 19.93 2.55
N VAL A 462 -24.39 19.36 3.69
CA VAL A 462 -24.21 17.94 4.01
C VAL A 462 -25.57 17.25 3.96
N LYS A 463 -25.59 16.01 3.49
CA LYS A 463 -26.79 15.19 3.45
C LYS A 463 -27.27 14.86 4.88
N ASP A 464 -28.53 15.12 5.15
CA ASP A 464 -29.24 14.81 6.40
C ASP A 464 -30.57 14.11 6.05
N GLY A 465 -30.61 12.79 6.26
CA GLY A 465 -31.65 11.92 5.71
C GLY A 465 -31.75 12.04 4.18
N ASP A 466 -32.93 12.41 3.69
CA ASP A 466 -33.19 12.63 2.25
C ASP A 466 -32.98 14.08 1.81
N SER A 467 -32.55 14.96 2.71
CA SER A 467 -32.38 16.40 2.46
C SER A 467 -30.92 16.85 2.57
N PHE A 468 -30.62 18.07 2.14
CA PHE A 468 -29.32 18.71 2.34
C PHE A 468 -29.49 19.91 3.26
N ALA A 469 -28.60 20.03 4.24
CA ALA A 469 -28.56 21.13 5.20
C ALA A 469 -27.18 21.80 5.18
N PRO A 470 -27.07 23.12 5.43
CA PRO A 470 -25.78 23.80 5.54
C PRO A 470 -24.85 23.09 6.53
N ILE A 471 -23.56 23.00 6.19
CA ILE A 471 -22.58 22.38 7.09
C ILE A 471 -22.47 23.14 8.40
N ASP A 472 -22.57 22.42 9.52
CA ASP A 472 -22.30 22.97 10.83
C ASP A 472 -20.79 22.92 11.08
N GLN A 473 -20.17 24.10 11.19
CA GLN A 473 -18.73 24.25 11.36
C GLN A 473 -18.20 23.54 12.62
N ALA A 474 -19.00 23.46 13.69
CA ALA A 474 -18.59 22.88 14.97
C ALA A 474 -18.93 21.39 15.10
N LYS A 475 -19.84 20.87 14.27
CA LYS A 475 -20.23 19.45 14.31
C LYS A 475 -19.09 18.56 13.80
N THR A 476 -18.89 17.41 14.45
CA THR A 476 -18.01 16.35 13.97
C THR A 476 -18.75 15.45 12.99
N TYR A 477 -18.11 15.15 11.87
CA TYR A 477 -18.59 14.24 10.84
C TYR A 477 -17.62 13.06 10.71
N LYS A 478 -18.15 11.88 10.38
CA LYS A 478 -17.35 10.73 9.94
C LYS A 478 -17.19 10.76 8.42
N LEU A 479 -15.95 10.76 7.97
CA LEU A 479 -15.54 10.87 6.57
C LEU A 479 -14.89 9.57 6.08
N ALA A 480 -15.03 9.28 4.79
CA ALA A 480 -14.20 8.37 4.04
C ALA A 480 -13.32 9.14 3.03
N THR A 481 -12.09 8.70 2.85
CA THR A 481 -11.15 9.21 1.84
C THR A 481 -10.21 8.06 1.41
N ASN A 482 -9.32 8.27 0.45
CA ASN A 482 -8.18 7.35 0.27
C ASN A 482 -7.04 7.65 1.27
N ASN A 483 -6.28 6.63 1.67
CA ASN A 483 -5.20 6.75 2.65
C ASN A 483 -4.12 7.80 2.27
N PHE A 484 -3.81 7.99 0.98
CA PHE A 484 -2.90 9.05 0.53
C PHE A 484 -3.37 10.44 0.95
N MET A 485 -4.64 10.79 0.71
CA MET A 485 -5.21 12.07 1.16
C MET A 485 -5.29 12.15 2.68
N ARG A 486 -5.63 11.04 3.35
CA ARG A 486 -5.69 10.96 4.81
C ARG A 486 -4.34 11.27 5.47
N ALA A 487 -3.26 10.78 4.86
CA ALA A 487 -1.87 11.08 5.22
C ALA A 487 -1.40 12.47 4.72
N GLY A 488 -2.31 13.35 4.30
CA GLY A 488 -2.03 14.73 3.91
C GLY A 488 -1.49 14.91 2.49
N GLY A 489 -1.55 13.88 1.65
CA GLY A 489 -1.26 13.94 0.22
C GLY A 489 -2.06 15.03 -0.49
N ASP A 490 -1.53 15.55 -1.60
CA ASP A 490 -2.18 16.64 -2.38
C ASP A 490 -2.51 17.93 -1.58
N GLY A 491 -1.84 18.14 -0.44
CA GLY A 491 -2.03 19.30 0.41
C GLY A 491 -3.18 19.16 1.42
N TYR A 492 -3.81 17.99 1.51
CA TYR A 492 -4.86 17.67 2.49
C TYR A 492 -4.32 17.48 3.92
N SER A 493 -3.29 18.24 4.31
CA SER A 493 -2.65 18.18 5.63
C SER A 493 -3.64 18.23 6.79
N ILE A 494 -4.76 18.95 6.63
CA ILE A 494 -5.83 19.02 7.64
C ILE A 494 -6.46 17.67 7.98
N PHE A 495 -6.43 16.69 7.06
CA PHE A 495 -6.94 15.35 7.31
C PHE A 495 -6.06 14.55 8.28
N LYS A 496 -4.77 14.89 8.44
CA LYS A 496 -3.90 14.27 9.45
C LYS A 496 -4.40 14.50 10.87
N GLU A 497 -5.02 15.65 11.11
CA GLU A 497 -5.58 16.05 12.41
C GLU A 497 -6.91 15.34 12.71
N GLY A 498 -7.43 14.55 11.75
CA GLY A 498 -8.63 13.76 11.92
C GLY A 498 -8.51 12.78 13.09
N LYS A 499 -9.57 12.68 13.88
CA LYS A 499 -9.65 11.75 15.03
C LYS A 499 -10.14 10.38 14.58
N ASN A 500 -9.94 9.37 15.41
CA ASN A 500 -10.42 8.01 15.18
C ASN A 500 -10.08 7.53 13.75
N ALA A 501 -8.82 7.73 13.38
CA ALA A 501 -8.31 7.37 12.06
C ALA A 501 -8.31 5.86 11.89
N TYR A 502 -8.75 5.40 10.73
CA TYR A 502 -8.46 4.06 10.24
C TYR A 502 -8.05 4.17 8.78
N ASP A 503 -6.77 3.90 8.50
CA ASP A 503 -6.18 4.15 7.18
C ASP A 503 -6.07 2.87 6.33
N TYR A 504 -6.46 1.72 6.87
CA TYR A 504 -6.16 0.40 6.32
C TYR A 504 -7.42 -0.34 5.89
N GLY A 505 -8.41 0.35 5.32
CA GLY A 505 -9.56 -0.34 4.74
C GLY A 505 -9.20 -1.18 3.50
N PRO A 506 -10.20 -1.80 2.86
CA PRO A 506 -9.99 -2.54 1.61
C PRO A 506 -9.39 -1.64 0.51
N ASP A 507 -8.78 -2.28 -0.49
CA ASP A 507 -8.27 -1.60 -1.68
C ASP A 507 -9.40 -0.84 -2.38
N LEU A 508 -9.17 0.44 -2.70
CA LEU A 508 -10.19 1.31 -3.27
C LEU A 508 -10.63 0.87 -4.67
N ALA A 509 -9.77 0.22 -5.45
CA ALA A 509 -10.14 -0.36 -6.74
C ALA A 509 -11.11 -1.52 -6.56
N ASP A 510 -10.89 -2.38 -5.55
CA ASP A 510 -11.81 -3.48 -5.23
C ASP A 510 -13.15 -2.94 -4.72
N VAL A 511 -13.15 -1.92 -3.85
CA VAL A 511 -14.38 -1.23 -3.41
C VAL A 511 -15.17 -0.68 -4.60
N THR A 512 -14.49 -0.06 -5.56
CA THR A 512 -15.11 0.48 -6.77
C THR A 512 -15.64 -0.63 -7.68
N ALA A 513 -14.90 -1.73 -7.82
CA ALA A 513 -15.30 -2.88 -8.62
C ALA A 513 -16.54 -3.60 -8.04
N GLU A 514 -16.57 -3.80 -6.72
CA GLU A 514 -17.72 -4.34 -6.00
C GLU A 514 -18.97 -3.48 -6.18
N TYR A 515 -18.82 -2.16 -6.08
CA TYR A 515 -19.91 -1.22 -6.31
C TYR A 515 -20.43 -1.27 -7.75
N LEU A 516 -19.55 -1.30 -8.75
CA LEU A 516 -19.93 -1.47 -10.17
C LEU A 516 -20.66 -2.79 -10.41
N ALA A 517 -20.19 -3.89 -9.82
CA ALA A 517 -20.83 -5.19 -9.92
C ALA A 517 -22.24 -5.19 -9.32
N ALA A 518 -22.41 -4.56 -8.15
CA ALA A 518 -23.71 -4.42 -7.49
C ALA A 518 -24.70 -3.50 -8.23
N HIS A 519 -24.19 -2.59 -9.06
CA HIS A 519 -24.98 -1.62 -9.82
C HIS A 519 -24.92 -1.85 -11.33
N SER A 520 -24.72 -3.09 -11.79
CA SER A 520 -24.60 -3.41 -13.22
C SER A 520 -25.99 -3.55 -13.91
N PRO A 521 -26.26 -2.88 -15.06
CA PRO A 521 -25.38 -1.91 -15.71
C PRO A 521 -25.36 -0.58 -14.96
N TYR A 522 -24.16 -0.04 -14.74
CA TYR A 522 -23.97 1.23 -14.07
C TYR A 522 -24.34 2.37 -15.01
N LYS A 523 -25.08 3.35 -14.48
CA LYS A 523 -25.44 4.56 -15.23
C LYS A 523 -24.59 5.73 -14.74
N PRO A 524 -23.56 6.16 -15.51
CA PRO A 524 -22.72 7.28 -15.11
C PRO A 524 -23.55 8.56 -15.04
N TYR A 525 -23.28 9.40 -14.03
CA TYR A 525 -24.06 10.61 -13.82
C TYR A 525 -23.25 11.74 -13.17
N THR A 526 -23.75 12.96 -13.34
CA THR A 526 -23.40 14.13 -12.54
C THR A 526 -24.70 14.75 -12.02
N ASP A 527 -24.68 15.32 -10.81
CA ASP A 527 -25.88 15.83 -10.12
C ASP A 527 -25.72 17.24 -9.54
N GLY A 528 -24.63 17.92 -9.91
CA GLY A 528 -24.32 19.28 -9.48
C GLY A 528 -23.79 19.37 -8.05
N ARG A 529 -23.33 18.25 -7.45
CA ARG A 529 -22.73 18.25 -6.12
C ARG A 529 -21.44 19.07 -6.03
N VAL A 530 -20.78 19.35 -7.15
CA VAL A 530 -19.66 20.30 -7.22
C VAL A 530 -19.92 21.32 -8.32
N THR A 531 -20.24 22.57 -7.94
CA THR A 531 -20.68 23.60 -8.88
C THR A 531 -19.76 24.82 -8.91
N GLU A 532 -19.34 25.28 -10.09
CA GLU A 532 -18.65 26.56 -10.26
C GLU A 532 -19.66 27.69 -10.52
N ILE A 533 -19.68 28.72 -9.68
CA ILE A 533 -20.67 29.83 -9.77
C ILE A 533 -20.12 31.05 -10.55
N GLY A 534 -18.80 31.14 -10.75
CA GLY A 534 -18.11 32.30 -11.34
C GLY A 534 -18.04 32.36 -12.88
N ALA A 535 -18.50 31.34 -13.60
CA ALA A 535 -18.34 31.23 -15.06
C ALA A 535 -19.34 32.08 -15.89
N THR A 536 -19.62 33.31 -15.49
CA THR A 536 -20.38 34.28 -16.31
C THR A 536 -19.65 35.62 -16.46
N VAL A 537 -18.58 35.63 -17.26
CA VAL A 537 -18.15 36.84 -18.00
C VAL A 537 -17.68 36.46 -19.41
N ALA A 538 -18.45 36.93 -20.40
CA ALA A 538 -18.15 37.10 -21.83
C ALA A 538 -17.97 35.85 -22.74
N GLN A 539 -19.07 35.23 -23.16
CA GLN A 539 -19.16 34.79 -24.56
C GLN A 539 -19.31 36.05 -25.44
N ALA A 540 -18.20 36.50 -26.03
CA ALA A 540 -18.29 37.29 -27.25
C ALA A 540 -18.90 36.41 -28.35
N PRO A 541 -19.80 36.92 -29.21
CA PRO A 541 -20.39 36.11 -30.26
C PRO A 541 -19.29 35.59 -31.18
N ALA A 542 -19.31 34.28 -31.46
CA ALA A 542 -18.44 33.67 -32.44
C ALA A 542 -18.59 34.41 -33.79
N PRO A 543 -17.50 34.71 -34.52
CA PRO A 543 -17.63 35.23 -35.86
C PRO A 543 -18.36 34.19 -36.72
N THR A 544 -19.44 34.62 -37.37
CA THR A 544 -20.16 33.84 -38.38
C THR A 544 -19.17 33.41 -39.48
N ILE A 545 -18.80 32.13 -39.48
CA ILE A 545 -18.12 31.50 -40.60
C ILE A 545 -19.19 31.18 -41.64
N GLN A 546 -19.16 31.92 -42.76
CA GLN A 546 -19.89 31.52 -43.97
C GLN A 546 -19.33 30.18 -44.48
N PRO A 547 -20.17 29.23 -44.92
CA PRO A 547 -19.68 27.99 -45.52
C PRO A 547 -18.96 28.30 -46.84
N ALA A 548 -17.70 27.86 -46.95
CA ALA A 548 -17.03 27.81 -48.24
C ALA A 548 -17.68 26.74 -49.15
N PRO A 549 -17.67 26.91 -50.48
CA PRO A 549 -18.42 26.06 -51.40
C PRO A 549 -17.83 24.65 -51.50
N ALA A 550 -18.70 23.65 -51.65
CA ALA A 550 -18.33 22.26 -51.86
C ALA A 550 -17.48 22.09 -53.15
N PRO A 551 -16.43 21.25 -53.14
CA PRO A 551 -15.69 20.91 -54.35
C PRO A 551 -16.55 20.02 -55.28
N ALA A 552 -16.49 20.34 -56.57
CA ALA A 552 -17.26 19.70 -57.64
C ALA A 552 -16.87 18.24 -57.89
N ALA A 553 -17.86 17.43 -58.23
CA ALA A 553 -17.74 16.03 -58.62
C ALA A 553 -16.99 15.85 -59.97
N PRO A 554 -16.14 14.82 -60.13
CA PRO A 554 -15.71 14.37 -61.44
C PRO A 554 -16.77 13.47 -62.10
N ALA A 555 -16.96 13.68 -63.40
CA ALA A 555 -17.91 12.98 -64.26
C ALA A 555 -17.52 11.54 -64.60
N THR A 556 -18.55 10.75 -64.85
CA THR A 556 -18.60 9.35 -65.30
C THR A 556 -17.93 9.10 -66.66
N PRO A 557 -17.53 7.84 -66.91
CA PRO A 557 -17.94 7.19 -68.15
C PRO A 557 -18.60 5.81 -67.90
N ALA A 558 -19.49 5.42 -68.81
CA ALA A 558 -20.21 4.13 -68.86
C ALA A 558 -20.16 3.60 -70.31
N PRO A 559 -20.64 2.38 -70.65
CA PRO A 559 -20.77 1.11 -69.91
C PRO A 559 -20.33 -0.12 -70.77
N THR A 560 -20.51 -1.34 -70.22
CA THR A 560 -20.88 -2.67 -70.81
C THR A 560 -20.02 -3.80 -70.19
N ALA A 561 -20.49 -5.01 -69.86
CA ALA A 561 -21.79 -5.65 -69.71
C ALA A 561 -21.61 -6.93 -68.84
N GLU A 562 -22.70 -7.36 -68.18
CA GLU A 562 -22.98 -8.56 -67.34
C GLU A 562 -22.83 -9.93 -68.07
N PRO A 563 -23.14 -11.16 -67.52
CA PRO A 563 -23.77 -11.51 -66.21
C PRO A 563 -23.30 -12.80 -65.43
N ALA A 564 -23.59 -12.82 -64.11
CA ALA A 564 -24.26 -13.86 -63.26
C ALA A 564 -23.75 -15.35 -63.13
N PRO A 565 -24.34 -16.22 -62.26
CA PRO A 565 -24.33 -16.20 -60.77
C PRO A 565 -24.14 -17.59 -60.06
N ALA A 566 -23.78 -17.57 -58.76
CA ALA A 566 -24.11 -18.48 -57.61
C ALA A 566 -23.83 -20.03 -57.71
N PRO A 567 -24.02 -20.90 -56.68
CA PRO A 567 -24.16 -20.77 -55.21
C PRO A 567 -23.38 -21.81 -54.33
N ALA A 568 -23.44 -21.63 -53.00
CA ALA A 568 -23.58 -22.59 -51.86
C ALA A 568 -22.60 -23.78 -51.57
N ALA A 569 -22.42 -23.99 -50.25
CA ALA A 569 -21.60 -24.97 -49.52
C ALA A 569 -21.95 -26.46 -49.75
N PRO A 570 -21.09 -27.40 -49.27
CA PRO A 570 -21.51 -28.25 -48.14
C PRO A 570 -20.40 -28.72 -47.16
N ALA A 571 -20.87 -29.51 -46.18
CA ALA A 571 -20.34 -29.88 -44.86
C ALA A 571 -19.16 -30.89 -44.77
N ALA A 572 -18.70 -31.07 -43.51
CA ALA A 572 -17.65 -31.97 -43.02
C ALA A 572 -17.94 -33.49 -43.16
N PRO A 573 -16.89 -34.33 -43.03
CA PRO A 573 -16.88 -35.34 -41.96
C PRO A 573 -15.51 -35.58 -41.27
N ALA A 574 -15.55 -36.22 -40.09
CA ALA A 574 -14.43 -36.62 -39.21
C ALA A 574 -13.96 -38.10 -39.48
N PRO A 575 -13.21 -38.79 -38.59
CA PRO A 575 -11.83 -38.56 -38.09
C PRO A 575 -10.91 -39.80 -38.32
N ALA A 576 -9.58 -39.68 -38.21
CA ALA A 576 -8.70 -40.84 -37.93
C ALA A 576 -7.28 -40.49 -37.43
N THR A 577 -6.97 -41.00 -36.23
CA THR A 577 -5.72 -41.63 -35.72
C THR A 577 -4.38 -40.87 -35.63
N GLU A 578 -3.90 -40.81 -34.38
CA GLU A 578 -2.52 -40.55 -33.90
C GLU A 578 -1.47 -41.54 -34.44
N PRO A 579 -0.19 -41.11 -34.51
CA PRO A 579 0.77 -41.65 -33.54
C PRO A 579 1.79 -40.61 -32.99
N ALA A 580 2.22 -40.82 -31.75
CA ALA A 580 3.39 -40.22 -31.10
C ALA A 580 4.59 -41.20 -31.12
N PRO A 581 5.80 -40.86 -30.62
CA PRO A 581 6.54 -39.59 -30.65
C PRO A 581 7.98 -39.76 -31.21
N ALA A 582 8.62 -38.67 -31.65
CA ALA A 582 10.07 -38.63 -31.89
C ALA A 582 10.71 -37.49 -31.10
N ALA A 583 11.85 -37.78 -30.48
CA ALA A 583 12.61 -36.92 -29.58
C ALA A 583 13.11 -35.61 -30.24
N PRO A 584 13.24 -34.49 -29.49
CA PRO A 584 13.73 -33.25 -30.04
C PRO A 584 15.26 -33.27 -30.19
N ALA A 585 15.73 -33.00 -31.41
CA ALA A 585 17.10 -32.61 -31.70
C ALA A 585 17.36 -31.17 -31.24
N ALA A 586 18.61 -30.90 -30.84
CA ALA A 586 19.09 -29.60 -30.37
C ALA A 586 18.91 -28.47 -31.40
N PRO A 587 18.57 -27.23 -31.00
CA PRO A 587 18.49 -26.11 -31.92
C PRO A 587 19.89 -25.56 -32.25
N ALA A 588 20.13 -25.42 -33.56
CA ALA A 588 21.23 -24.66 -34.15
C ALA A 588 21.00 -23.13 -33.94
N PRO A 589 22.07 -22.31 -33.94
CA PRO A 589 22.01 -20.90 -33.57
C PRO A 589 21.22 -20.04 -34.59
N ALA A 590 20.47 -19.07 -34.08
CA ALA A 590 19.70 -18.12 -34.87
C ALA A 590 20.61 -17.11 -35.61
N PRO A 591 20.22 -16.68 -36.82
CA PRO A 591 20.98 -15.70 -37.61
C PRO A 591 20.80 -14.27 -37.08
N GLU A 592 21.87 -13.48 -37.21
CA GLU A 592 21.93 -12.05 -36.87
C GLU A 592 20.93 -11.19 -37.67
N PRO A 593 20.32 -10.16 -37.06
CA PRO A 593 19.39 -9.28 -37.76
C PRO A 593 20.13 -8.24 -38.61
N THR A 594 19.72 -8.13 -39.87
CA THR A 594 20.14 -7.11 -40.85
C THR A 594 19.43 -5.77 -40.56
N PRO A 595 20.09 -4.60 -40.78
CA PRO A 595 19.64 -3.33 -40.21
C PRO A 595 18.47 -2.68 -40.96
N ALA A 596 17.62 -1.99 -40.19
CA ALA A 596 16.51 -1.17 -40.67
C ALA A 596 16.98 0.05 -41.49
N PRO A 597 16.16 0.57 -42.42
CA PRO A 597 16.55 1.63 -43.33
C PRO A 597 16.72 2.99 -42.64
N ALA A 598 17.67 3.75 -43.19
CA ALA A 598 18.20 5.01 -42.68
C ALA A 598 17.12 6.09 -42.42
N ALA A 599 17.12 6.60 -41.19
CA ALA A 599 16.56 7.91 -40.88
C ALA A 599 17.41 8.99 -41.55
N SER A 600 16.73 9.91 -42.25
CA SER A 600 17.30 11.08 -42.91
C SER A 600 18.20 11.89 -41.96
N ALA A 601 19.33 12.31 -42.51
CA ALA A 601 20.36 13.13 -41.87
C ALA A 601 19.83 14.50 -41.41
N ALA A 602 20.51 14.98 -40.36
CA ALA A 602 20.37 16.27 -39.71
C ALA A 602 20.45 17.47 -40.66
N ALA A 603 19.61 18.47 -40.40
CA ALA A 603 19.92 19.86 -40.70
C ALA A 603 20.59 20.48 -39.46
N ALA A 604 21.84 20.90 -39.60
CA ALA A 604 22.50 21.76 -38.63
C ALA A 604 21.79 23.12 -38.61
N THR A 605 21.29 23.54 -37.45
CA THR A 605 20.77 24.89 -37.24
C THR A 605 21.71 25.64 -36.29
N THR A 606 22.24 26.76 -36.78
CA THR A 606 23.05 27.72 -36.04
C THR A 606 22.39 28.15 -34.72
N PRO A 607 23.16 28.54 -33.69
CA PRO A 607 22.59 29.13 -32.48
C PRO A 607 21.68 30.30 -32.85
N SER A 608 20.47 30.28 -32.31
CA SER A 608 19.44 31.31 -32.52
C SER A 608 19.11 31.97 -31.19
N THR A 609 18.50 33.16 -31.23
CA THR A 609 18.01 33.85 -30.03
C THR A 609 16.50 33.91 -30.05
N HIS A 610 15.89 33.92 -28.86
CA HIS A 610 14.44 34.01 -28.67
C HIS A 610 14.13 35.06 -27.63
N VAL A 611 13.13 35.90 -27.87
CA VAL A 611 12.64 36.87 -26.88
C VAL A 611 11.44 36.27 -26.18
N ILE A 612 11.55 36.08 -24.86
CA ILE A 612 10.52 35.42 -24.04
C ILE A 612 9.19 36.18 -24.16
N ALA A 613 8.14 35.51 -24.62
CA ALA A 613 6.77 36.01 -24.65
C ALA A 613 5.99 35.59 -23.39
N ALA A 614 4.87 36.24 -23.13
CA ALA A 614 4.00 35.86 -22.01
C ALA A 614 3.41 34.46 -22.26
N GLY A 615 3.64 33.55 -21.31
CA GLY A 615 3.22 32.14 -21.40
C GLY A 615 4.33 31.20 -21.87
N ASP A 616 5.48 31.71 -22.29
CA ASP A 616 6.62 30.85 -22.63
C ASP A 616 7.14 30.11 -21.41
N THR A 617 7.40 28.81 -21.57
CA THR A 617 8.17 28.01 -20.63
C THR A 617 9.40 27.44 -21.34
N PHE A 618 10.48 27.13 -20.60
CA PHE A 618 11.63 26.47 -21.22
C PHE A 618 11.30 25.07 -21.78
N TRP A 619 10.24 24.44 -21.29
CA TRP A 619 9.76 23.18 -21.85
C TRP A 619 9.20 23.39 -23.25
N ASP A 620 8.27 24.32 -23.41
CA ASP A 620 7.62 24.60 -24.70
C ASP A 620 8.60 25.18 -25.71
N LEU A 621 9.56 26.00 -25.24
CA LEU A 621 10.65 26.50 -26.08
C LEU A 621 11.61 25.38 -26.50
N ALA A 622 11.90 24.40 -25.64
CA ALA A 622 12.72 23.24 -26.01
C ALA A 622 11.99 22.32 -27.00
N GLU A 623 10.68 22.16 -26.86
CA GLU A 623 9.85 21.45 -27.84
C GLU A 623 9.82 22.20 -29.18
N THR A 624 9.71 23.52 -29.16
CA THR A 624 9.72 24.38 -30.36
C THR A 624 11.06 24.35 -31.08
N PHE A 625 12.19 24.49 -30.36
CA PHE A 625 13.51 24.63 -30.98
C PHE A 625 14.25 23.30 -31.18
N TYR A 626 13.96 22.27 -30.37
CA TYR A 626 14.64 20.97 -30.43
C TYR A 626 13.72 19.80 -30.78
N GLY A 627 12.41 20.02 -30.85
CA GLY A 627 11.42 18.95 -31.02
C GLY A 627 11.29 18.03 -29.80
N ASP A 628 11.85 18.43 -28.65
CA ASP A 628 11.87 17.64 -27.42
C ASP A 628 11.91 18.55 -26.19
N GLY A 629 10.77 18.62 -25.48
CA GLY A 629 10.62 19.44 -24.28
C GLY A 629 11.53 19.03 -23.12
N THR A 630 12.03 17.79 -23.09
CA THR A 630 12.95 17.30 -22.04
C THR A 630 14.31 17.99 -22.09
N LEU A 631 14.66 18.59 -23.22
CA LEU A 631 15.91 19.36 -23.42
C LEU A 631 15.87 20.78 -22.84
N TRP A 632 14.80 21.15 -22.11
CA TRP A 632 14.67 22.46 -21.44
C TRP A 632 15.85 22.82 -20.54
N ARG A 633 16.51 21.83 -19.92
CA ARG A 633 17.70 22.05 -19.09
C ARG A 633 18.85 22.66 -19.88
N ARG A 634 18.97 22.34 -21.16
CA ARG A 634 19.98 22.89 -22.07
C ARG A 634 19.76 24.37 -22.36
N LEU A 635 18.49 24.79 -22.51
CA LEU A 635 18.12 26.21 -22.60
C LEU A 635 18.43 26.94 -21.28
N SER A 636 18.08 26.33 -20.15
CA SER A 636 18.35 26.92 -18.83
C SER A 636 19.85 27.11 -18.60
N GLU A 637 20.67 26.10 -18.90
CA GLU A 637 22.13 26.15 -18.73
C GLU A 637 22.79 27.19 -19.63
N ALA A 638 22.37 27.32 -20.89
CA ALA A 638 22.91 28.30 -21.83
C ALA A 638 22.57 29.77 -21.45
N ASN A 639 21.60 29.98 -20.55
CA ASN A 639 21.09 31.30 -20.18
C ASN A 639 21.32 31.67 -18.72
N GLY A 640 22.30 31.03 -18.06
CA GLY A 640 22.68 31.33 -16.69
C GLY A 640 21.77 30.74 -15.63
N LYS A 641 21.09 29.62 -15.94
CA LYS A 641 20.20 28.85 -15.06
C LYS A 641 19.09 29.69 -14.41
N PRO A 642 18.30 30.46 -15.17
CA PRO A 642 17.18 31.20 -14.59
C PRO A 642 16.13 30.22 -14.07
N ASP A 643 15.38 30.64 -13.06
CA ASP A 643 14.30 29.83 -12.50
C ASP A 643 13.32 29.43 -13.63
N PRO A 644 13.18 28.13 -13.94
CA PRO A 644 12.35 27.67 -15.06
C PRO A 644 10.86 27.98 -14.87
N ARG A 645 10.44 28.42 -13.67
CA ARG A 645 9.05 28.83 -13.36
C ARG A 645 8.82 30.33 -13.49
N HIS A 646 9.88 31.13 -13.67
CA HIS A 646 9.80 32.59 -13.72
C HIS A 646 10.68 33.14 -14.84
N LEU A 647 10.20 32.97 -16.06
CA LEU A 647 10.80 33.57 -17.25
C LEU A 647 10.37 35.03 -17.38
N THR A 648 11.33 35.94 -17.50
CA THR A 648 11.05 37.37 -17.64
C THR A 648 10.66 37.70 -19.08
N VAL A 649 9.39 38.04 -19.30
CA VAL A 649 8.87 38.45 -20.62
C VAL A 649 9.68 39.64 -21.15
N GLY A 650 10.06 39.57 -22.43
CA GLY A 650 10.89 40.57 -23.12
C GLY A 650 12.39 40.34 -23.00
N LYS A 651 12.85 39.36 -22.20
CA LYS A 651 14.27 39.00 -22.10
C LYS A 651 14.68 38.09 -23.26
N GLU A 652 15.80 38.40 -23.90
CA GLU A 652 16.38 37.55 -24.93
C GLU A 652 17.15 36.38 -24.31
N ILE A 653 16.96 35.18 -24.84
CA ILE A 653 17.65 33.95 -24.47
C ILE A 653 18.39 33.35 -25.67
N GLN A 654 19.53 32.73 -25.39
CA GLN A 654 20.32 31.95 -26.32
C GLN A 654 19.74 30.53 -26.46
N VAL A 655 19.52 30.10 -27.69
CA VAL A 655 19.09 28.76 -28.05
C VAL A 655 20.29 28.03 -28.67
N PRO A 656 21.06 27.24 -27.89
CA PRO A 656 22.19 26.50 -28.42
C PRO A 656 21.73 25.46 -29.46
N ALA A 657 22.55 25.17 -30.47
CA ALA A 657 22.24 24.12 -31.44
C ALA A 657 22.04 22.75 -30.75
N LYS A 658 21.21 21.89 -31.36
CA LYS A 658 20.86 20.55 -30.86
C LYS A 658 22.06 19.62 -30.76
#